data_AF-A0A954EQZ2-F1
#
_entry.id   AF-A0A954EQZ2-F1
#
_cell.length_a   1.000
_cell.length_b   1.000
_cell.length_c   1.000
_cell.angle_alpha   90.00
_cell.angle_beta   90.00
_cell.angle_gamma   90.00
#
_symmetry.space_group_name_H-M   'P 1'
#
loop_
_entity.id
_entity.type
_entity.pdbx_description
1 polymer ?
#
loop_
_entity_poly.entity_id
_entity_poly.type
_entity_poly.pdbx_seq_one_letter_code
_entity_poly.pdbx_strand_id
1 'polypeptide(L)'
;MLLFTRREMAGLYNLGTGESMELKLSSLMFSDRLWICTAVLCVCALAQADDSKPANELSERIKAARQNLDRIYDQLNTDGENGLTLGEFLKRQGPAERSSRDFQVFDFNGDSLISKQELSGIPGVVPLYARGEIPDVFAGIEEHAIASMEISYGWAENPELVIQSNIFATTYLQSLGLNSTQRNQILRQADVNGNLMIDFAEMEGFVKQQLVRRASGVDLHARSGLVVNYSSFLHLDADRDGGISRDEYLSRYYDKELAPGRFQVSDRDGDGTIKLEEFIYPLAFGWNDPINDFLKSDTDLDGELSPEELVEGLPTYLQRIGPFIIPGFDADKNGKLNLWEYRITPVANRVAAWQRVPVDANRNRQIEFAEFAGDESLLLLRRWYFQQFDLDGSGALTPDEYIFKYTPDDAFYALAADDSSFEKLYSSADTSYCGSQAVSPDGKWIAFDGRPAESSFSDTVIYIMAADGTGRRAVCDGSMPTWSADGKYLACSRSGQNSGVWLMKSDGSEPKRISEDGWGAQWSPDGKSIAFTLGAQIALYNVETEAIDVVVGQGGHPYQYIYYNMAWSPDCKRVCFKGRKANDTFELASVSVSGDSPDLKVHYGGELTFDNDAAWSLDGSRIFVSIRNEEKKRSLLYSIAANEENPAPAEVPGQTIDFGTCTSCCWTPDGKSLIVHVRHDALETDLAPIAKTNP
;
A
#
# COMPACT_ATOMS: atom_id res chain seq x y z
N MET A 1 -21.75 -19.47 -27.98
CA MET A 1 -22.20 -19.43 -29.39
C MET A 1 -23.67 -19.82 -29.45
N LEU A 2 -24.57 -18.86 -29.63
CA LEU A 2 -25.84 -18.99 -30.37
C LEU A 2 -26.31 -17.54 -30.65
N LEU A 3 -26.27 -17.18 -31.93
CA LEU A 3 -26.59 -15.86 -32.48
C LEU A 3 -28.11 -15.66 -32.51
N PHE A 4 -28.60 -14.55 -31.97
CA PHE A 4 -29.83 -13.93 -32.44
C PHE A 4 -29.48 -12.65 -33.21
N THR A 5 -29.92 -12.59 -34.47
CA THR A 5 -29.62 -11.54 -35.43
C THR A 5 -30.46 -10.27 -35.20
N ARG A 6 -29.83 -9.11 -35.34
CA ARG A 6 -30.30 -7.70 -35.21
C ARG A 6 -31.61 -7.28 -35.92
N ARG A 7 -32.38 -8.19 -36.52
CA ARG A 7 -33.54 -7.84 -37.37
C ARG A 7 -34.91 -7.92 -36.70
N GLU A 8 -35.03 -8.53 -35.53
CA GLU A 8 -36.31 -8.58 -34.78
C GLU A 8 -36.46 -7.47 -33.73
N MET A 9 -35.35 -6.86 -33.27
CA MET A 9 -35.38 -5.69 -32.36
C MET A 9 -35.72 -4.36 -33.06
N ALA A 10 -35.81 -4.34 -34.39
CA ALA A 10 -36.08 -3.11 -35.16
C ALA A 10 -37.58 -2.81 -35.35
N GLY A 11 -38.48 -3.64 -34.81
CA GLY A 11 -39.93 -3.43 -34.89
C GLY A 11 -40.55 -2.62 -33.75
N LEU A 12 -39.79 -2.28 -32.69
CA LEU A 12 -40.32 -1.64 -31.47
C LEU A 12 -40.08 -0.12 -31.39
N TYR A 13 -39.41 0.47 -32.38
CA TYR A 13 -39.19 1.92 -32.49
C TYR A 13 -39.90 2.48 -33.73
N ASN A 14 -41.22 2.33 -33.79
CA ASN A 14 -42.08 3.23 -34.57
C ASN A 14 -43.55 2.90 -34.32
N LEU A 15 -44.20 3.71 -33.47
CA LEU A 15 -45.53 4.28 -33.70
C LEU A 15 -45.92 5.06 -32.45
N GLY A 16 -45.77 6.39 -32.53
CA GLY A 16 -46.47 7.30 -31.64
C GLY A 16 -47.92 7.37 -32.07
N THR A 17 -48.82 6.80 -31.26
CA THR A 17 -50.22 7.21 -31.04
C THR A 17 -50.80 6.27 -29.98
N GLY A 18 -51.41 6.84 -28.94
CA GLY A 18 -51.90 6.08 -27.80
C GLY A 18 -52.98 5.06 -28.19
N GLU A 19 -52.78 3.81 -27.77
CA GLU A 19 -53.81 2.82 -27.45
C GLU A 19 -53.16 1.71 -26.60
N SER A 20 -53.88 1.27 -25.56
CA SER A 20 -53.47 0.24 -24.60
C SER A 20 -53.44 -1.15 -25.22
N MET A 21 -52.38 -1.93 -24.98
CA MET A 21 -52.34 -3.34 -25.37
C MET A 21 -51.95 -4.23 -24.16
N GLU A 22 -52.92 -4.96 -23.62
CA GLU A 22 -52.70 -6.07 -22.69
C GLU A 22 -51.94 -7.21 -23.40
N LEU A 23 -50.77 -7.60 -22.87
CA LEU A 23 -50.08 -8.81 -23.28
C LEU A 23 -50.17 -9.87 -22.18
N LYS A 24 -50.92 -10.94 -22.45
CA LYS A 24 -51.01 -12.16 -21.63
C LYS A 24 -49.67 -12.90 -21.64
N LEU A 25 -48.96 -12.86 -20.51
CA LEU A 25 -47.80 -13.71 -20.22
C LEU A 25 -48.27 -15.06 -19.65
N SER A 26 -48.60 -16.00 -20.53
CA SER A 26 -48.81 -17.41 -20.15
C SER A 26 -48.02 -18.31 -21.08
N SER A 27 -46.69 -18.30 -20.96
CA SER A 27 -45.75 -19.39 -21.31
C SER A 27 -44.32 -18.85 -21.47
N LEU A 28 -43.54 -18.83 -20.39
CA LEU A 28 -42.07 -18.85 -20.49
C LEU A 28 -41.52 -19.46 -19.20
N MET A 29 -40.89 -20.63 -19.35
CA MET A 29 -40.22 -21.33 -18.26
C MET A 29 -39.01 -20.53 -17.78
N PHE A 30 -38.84 -20.53 -16.46
CA PHE A 30 -37.82 -19.82 -15.69
C PHE A 30 -36.39 -20.25 -16.07
N SER A 31 -35.52 -19.26 -16.30
CA SER A 31 -34.07 -19.45 -16.19
C SER A 31 -33.45 -18.20 -15.53
N ASP A 32 -32.47 -18.44 -14.65
CA ASP A 32 -31.85 -17.48 -13.71
C ASP A 32 -31.08 -16.31 -14.34
N ARG A 33 -31.17 -16.11 -15.66
CA ARG A 33 -30.52 -14.99 -16.37
C ARG A 33 -31.45 -13.85 -16.75
N LEU A 34 -32.76 -13.97 -16.50
CA LEU A 34 -33.72 -12.93 -16.86
C LEU A 34 -33.74 -11.72 -15.91
N TRP A 35 -33.29 -11.87 -14.65
CA TRP A 35 -33.33 -10.81 -13.64
C TRP A 35 -32.46 -9.59 -13.99
N ILE A 36 -31.32 -9.80 -14.65
CA ILE A 36 -30.43 -8.70 -15.06
C ILE A 36 -31.05 -7.89 -16.21
N CYS A 37 -31.78 -8.55 -17.13
CA CYS A 37 -32.42 -7.84 -18.24
C CYS A 37 -33.70 -7.09 -17.81
N THR A 38 -34.47 -7.61 -16.85
CA THR A 38 -35.66 -6.91 -16.34
C THR A 38 -35.28 -5.69 -15.50
N ALA A 39 -34.18 -5.76 -14.74
CA ALA A 39 -33.65 -4.60 -14.01
C ALA A 39 -33.13 -3.50 -14.96
N VAL A 40 -32.45 -3.87 -16.06
CA VAL A 40 -31.94 -2.90 -17.05
C VAL A 40 -33.07 -2.26 -17.87
N LEU A 41 -34.11 -3.02 -18.23
CA LEU A 41 -35.25 -2.47 -18.98
C LEU A 41 -36.16 -1.57 -18.14
N CYS A 42 -36.30 -1.82 -16.84
CA CYS A 42 -37.00 -0.89 -15.94
C CYS A 42 -36.24 0.43 -15.74
N VAL A 43 -34.90 0.43 -15.84
CA VAL A 43 -34.08 1.64 -15.67
C VAL A 43 -34.07 2.50 -16.94
N CYS A 44 -34.13 1.92 -18.13
CA CYS A 44 -34.22 2.70 -19.38
C CYS A 44 -35.58 3.38 -19.58
N ALA A 45 -36.66 2.89 -18.94
CA ALA A 45 -37.98 3.53 -19.00
C ALA A 45 -38.10 4.79 -18.09
N LEU A 46 -37.10 5.07 -17.24
CA LEU A 46 -37.12 6.18 -16.27
C LEU A 46 -36.62 7.52 -16.82
N ALA A 47 -36.25 7.62 -18.10
CA ALA A 47 -35.68 8.83 -18.69
C ALA A 47 -36.70 9.94 -19.07
N GLN A 48 -37.94 9.89 -18.57
CA GLN A 48 -38.99 10.89 -18.89
C GLN A 48 -39.89 11.29 -17.70
N ALA A 49 -39.40 11.23 -16.46
CA ALA A 49 -40.16 11.69 -15.31
C ALA A 49 -39.64 13.03 -14.77
N ASP A 50 -40.50 14.05 -14.86
CA ASP A 50 -40.43 15.40 -14.29
C ASP A 50 -39.86 15.45 -12.85
N ASP A 51 -38.82 16.28 -12.64
CA ASP A 51 -37.91 16.35 -11.48
C ASP A 51 -38.57 16.72 -10.12
N SER A 52 -39.89 16.93 -10.09
CA SER A 52 -40.63 17.22 -8.86
C SER A 52 -41.25 16.00 -8.16
N LYS A 53 -41.08 14.77 -8.68
CA LYS A 53 -41.84 13.56 -8.26
C LYS A 53 -41.13 12.39 -7.53
N PRO A 54 -39.80 12.27 -7.37
CA PRO A 54 -39.20 11.00 -6.94
C PRO A 54 -39.45 10.62 -5.46
N ALA A 55 -39.61 11.58 -4.55
CA ALA A 55 -39.81 11.30 -3.12
C ALA A 55 -41.20 10.68 -2.82
N ASN A 56 -42.24 11.14 -3.52
CA ASN A 56 -43.60 10.59 -3.39
C ASN A 56 -43.67 9.15 -3.94
N GLU A 57 -42.92 8.85 -5.00
CA GLU A 57 -42.90 7.51 -5.59
C GLU A 57 -42.17 6.48 -4.72
N LEU A 58 -41.00 6.82 -4.14
CA LEU A 58 -40.29 5.93 -3.22
C LEU A 58 -41.11 5.66 -1.94
N SER A 59 -41.77 6.69 -1.40
CA SER A 59 -42.65 6.57 -0.23
C SER A 59 -43.81 5.59 -0.48
N GLU A 60 -44.50 5.72 -1.62
CA GLU A 60 -45.58 4.79 -1.99
C GLU A 60 -45.06 3.36 -2.24
N ARG A 61 -43.85 3.20 -2.82
CA ARG A 61 -43.22 1.89 -2.98
C ARG A 61 -42.87 1.22 -1.65
N ILE A 62 -42.38 1.98 -0.67
CA ILE A 62 -42.11 1.48 0.69
C ILE A 62 -43.42 1.06 1.36
N LYS A 63 -44.48 1.87 1.23
CA LYS A 63 -45.80 1.54 1.77
C LYS A 63 -46.38 0.26 1.17
N ALA A 64 -46.29 0.09 -0.15
CA ALA A 64 -46.72 -1.14 -0.83
C ALA A 64 -45.90 -2.37 -0.39
N ALA A 65 -44.58 -2.21 -0.22
CA ALA A 65 -43.72 -3.29 0.27
C ALA A 65 -44.09 -3.71 1.70
N ARG A 66 -44.39 -2.76 2.60
CA ARG A 66 -44.85 -3.02 3.97
C ARG A 66 -46.20 -3.74 3.99
N GLN A 67 -47.15 -3.32 3.16
CA GLN A 67 -48.44 -4.03 3.04
C GLN A 67 -48.27 -5.47 2.53
N ASN A 68 -47.31 -5.71 1.63
CA ASN A 68 -47.01 -7.06 1.18
C ASN A 68 -46.34 -7.89 2.28
N LEU A 69 -45.46 -7.30 3.09
CA LEU A 69 -44.89 -7.94 4.28
C LEU A 69 -45.98 -8.34 5.28
N ASP A 70 -46.95 -7.44 5.56
CA ASP A 70 -48.10 -7.73 6.41
C ASP A 70 -48.82 -8.99 5.93
N ARG A 71 -49.14 -9.03 4.64
CA ARG A 71 -49.82 -10.16 4.01
C ARG A 71 -49.01 -11.46 4.10
N ILE A 72 -47.69 -11.41 3.90
CA ILE A 72 -46.82 -12.60 4.00
C ILE A 72 -46.80 -13.11 5.44
N TYR A 73 -46.62 -12.22 6.41
CA TYR A 73 -46.58 -12.56 7.83
C TYR A 73 -47.90 -13.20 8.27
N ASP A 74 -49.03 -12.58 7.96
CA ASP A 74 -50.36 -13.07 8.33
C ASP A 74 -50.73 -14.40 7.64
N GLN A 75 -50.13 -14.70 6.48
CA GLN A 75 -50.30 -15.99 5.80
C GLN A 75 -49.51 -17.13 6.46
N LEU A 76 -48.37 -16.82 7.06
CA LEU A 76 -47.51 -17.80 7.72
C LEU A 76 -47.94 -18.04 9.17
N ASN A 77 -48.35 -16.98 9.87
CA ASN A 77 -48.80 -17.01 11.26
C ASN A 77 -50.21 -17.63 11.34
N THR A 78 -50.26 -18.94 11.55
CA THR A 78 -51.49 -19.73 11.52
C THR A 78 -52.11 -19.95 12.89
N ASP A 79 -51.32 -19.85 13.96
CA ASP A 79 -51.79 -19.97 15.34
C ASP A 79 -52.21 -18.62 15.96
N GLY A 80 -51.80 -17.50 15.36
CA GLY A 80 -52.12 -16.14 15.83
C GLY A 80 -51.26 -15.68 17.01
N GLU A 81 -50.16 -16.36 17.29
CA GLU A 81 -49.22 -15.99 18.36
C GLU A 81 -48.28 -14.84 17.93
N ASN A 82 -47.54 -14.28 18.88
CA ASN A 82 -46.65 -13.13 18.68
C ASN A 82 -45.30 -13.51 18.04
N GLY A 83 -45.30 -14.28 16.95
CA GLY A 83 -44.09 -14.69 16.24
C GLY A 83 -44.35 -15.89 15.34
N LEU A 84 -43.52 -16.10 14.32
CA LEU A 84 -43.58 -17.30 13.49
C LEU A 84 -42.70 -18.39 14.11
N THR A 85 -43.26 -19.56 14.39
CA THR A 85 -42.47 -20.74 14.77
C THR A 85 -41.68 -21.29 13.56
N LEU A 86 -40.65 -22.11 13.79
CA LEU A 86 -39.91 -22.76 12.69
C LEU A 86 -40.86 -23.54 11.75
N GLY A 87 -41.81 -24.28 12.31
CA GLY A 87 -42.78 -25.05 11.51
C GLY A 87 -43.68 -24.19 10.63
N GLU A 88 -44.00 -22.97 11.06
CA GLU A 88 -44.73 -21.99 10.25
C GLU A 88 -43.84 -21.31 9.22
N PHE A 89 -42.63 -20.93 9.61
CA PHE A 89 -41.66 -20.28 8.73
C PHE A 89 -41.27 -21.18 7.55
N LEU A 90 -41.13 -22.49 7.78
CA LEU A 90 -40.86 -23.50 6.74
C LEU A 90 -41.97 -23.64 5.69
N LYS A 91 -43.17 -23.08 5.91
CA LYS A 91 -44.24 -23.02 4.89
C LYS A 91 -43.97 -21.97 3.81
N ARG A 92 -42.95 -21.12 3.99
CA ARG A 92 -42.52 -20.12 3.00
C ARG A 92 -42.06 -20.81 1.71
N GLN A 93 -42.30 -20.19 0.56
CA GLN A 93 -41.84 -20.72 -0.72
C GLN A 93 -40.30 -20.74 -0.79
N GLY A 94 -39.72 -21.93 -1.02
CA GLY A 94 -38.29 -22.11 -1.20
C GLY A 94 -37.81 -23.49 -0.71
N PRO A 95 -36.50 -23.80 -0.82
CA PRO A 95 -35.89 -24.96 -0.18
C PRO A 95 -35.98 -24.86 1.35
N ALA A 96 -36.32 -25.97 2.01
CA ALA A 96 -36.51 -26.01 3.46
C ALA A 96 -35.19 -25.74 4.22
N GLU A 97 -34.06 -26.13 3.65
CA GLU A 97 -32.72 -25.91 4.19
C GLU A 97 -32.43 -24.41 4.28
N ARG A 98 -32.72 -23.65 3.22
CA ARG A 98 -32.56 -22.19 3.21
C ARG A 98 -33.47 -21.51 4.23
N SER A 99 -34.71 -21.97 4.35
CA SER A 99 -35.64 -21.44 5.35
C SER A 99 -35.22 -21.80 6.78
N SER A 100 -34.61 -22.97 7.00
CA SER A 100 -34.07 -23.34 8.31
C SER A 100 -32.90 -22.43 8.71
N ARG A 101 -31.97 -22.21 7.77
CA ARG A 101 -30.85 -21.29 7.91
C ARG A 101 -31.30 -19.85 8.15
N ASP A 102 -32.23 -19.34 7.32
CA ASP A 102 -32.79 -17.99 7.50
C ASP A 102 -33.49 -17.84 8.86
N PHE A 103 -34.16 -18.89 9.36
CA PHE A 103 -34.80 -18.88 10.68
C PHE A 103 -33.75 -18.73 11.80
N GLN A 104 -32.66 -19.49 11.74
CA GLN A 104 -31.58 -19.42 12.73
C GLN A 104 -30.84 -18.06 12.70
N VAL A 105 -30.54 -17.55 11.50
CA VAL A 105 -29.73 -16.34 11.33
C VAL A 105 -30.51 -15.06 11.68
N PHE A 106 -31.83 -15.05 11.47
CA PHE A 106 -32.65 -13.86 11.65
C PHE A 106 -33.51 -13.85 12.92
N ASP A 107 -33.39 -14.86 13.78
CA ASP A 107 -33.85 -14.79 15.16
C ASP A 107 -32.87 -13.89 15.95
N PHE A 108 -33.14 -12.59 15.97
CA PHE A 108 -32.23 -11.58 16.50
C PHE A 108 -32.21 -11.57 18.02
N ASN A 109 -33.32 -11.96 18.66
CA ASN A 109 -33.48 -11.92 20.11
C ASN A 109 -33.29 -13.30 20.77
N GLY A 110 -33.15 -14.37 19.96
CA GLY A 110 -32.92 -15.73 20.42
C GLY A 110 -34.15 -16.38 21.06
N ASP A 111 -35.35 -15.87 20.79
CA ASP A 111 -36.61 -16.38 21.37
C ASP A 111 -37.20 -17.57 20.61
N SER A 112 -36.52 -18.04 19.56
CA SER A 112 -36.95 -19.12 18.67
C SER A 112 -38.27 -18.81 17.95
N LEU A 113 -38.55 -17.53 17.71
CA LEU A 113 -39.63 -17.05 16.88
C LEU A 113 -39.10 -16.01 15.89
N ILE A 114 -39.77 -15.90 14.74
CA ILE A 114 -39.50 -14.80 13.81
C ILE A 114 -40.61 -13.77 13.93
N SER A 115 -40.27 -12.63 14.52
CA SER A 115 -41.11 -11.44 14.52
C SER A 115 -41.25 -10.86 13.11
N LYS A 116 -42.22 -9.97 12.94
CA LYS A 116 -42.42 -9.25 11.69
C LYS A 116 -41.22 -8.37 11.31
N GLN A 117 -40.53 -7.85 12.32
CA GLN A 117 -39.34 -7.03 12.16
C GLN A 117 -38.19 -7.87 11.60
N GLU A 118 -37.94 -9.03 12.20
CA GLU A 118 -36.93 -10.00 11.76
C GLU A 118 -37.22 -10.53 10.36
N LEU A 119 -38.48 -10.89 10.09
CA LEU A 119 -38.93 -11.32 8.76
C LEU A 119 -38.62 -10.27 7.69
N SER A 120 -38.78 -8.99 8.02
CA SER A 120 -38.49 -7.88 7.11
C SER A 120 -37.00 -7.65 6.85
N GLY A 121 -36.13 -8.19 7.70
CA GLY A 121 -34.68 -8.16 7.55
C GLY A 121 -34.14 -9.16 6.53
N ILE A 122 -34.88 -10.25 6.29
CA ILE A 122 -34.46 -11.36 5.44
C ILE A 122 -34.42 -10.92 3.95
N PRO A 123 -33.27 -11.03 3.28
CA PRO A 123 -33.17 -10.74 1.86
C PRO A 123 -34.21 -11.51 1.02
N GLY A 124 -34.90 -10.78 0.14
CA GLY A 124 -35.91 -11.35 -0.75
C GLY A 124 -37.33 -11.44 -0.19
N VAL A 125 -37.57 -11.18 1.10
CA VAL A 125 -38.94 -11.02 1.64
C VAL A 125 -39.55 -9.70 1.18
N VAL A 126 -38.80 -8.62 1.37
CA VAL A 126 -39.12 -7.28 0.89
C VAL A 126 -38.00 -6.75 0.00
N PRO A 127 -38.30 -5.81 -0.92
CA PRO A 127 -37.26 -5.09 -1.66
C PRO A 127 -36.27 -4.40 -0.71
N LEU A 128 -35.02 -4.29 -1.12
CA LEU A 128 -33.93 -3.78 -0.27
C LEU A 128 -34.21 -2.39 0.33
N TYR A 129 -34.78 -1.47 -0.46
CA TYR A 129 -35.16 -0.12 -0.01
C TYR A 129 -36.28 -0.10 1.06
N ALA A 130 -36.91 -1.25 1.34
CA ALA A 130 -37.96 -1.42 2.32
C ALA A 130 -37.59 -2.43 3.43
N ARG A 131 -36.34 -2.95 3.44
CA ARG A 131 -35.84 -3.84 4.49
C ARG A 131 -35.92 -3.14 5.84
N GLY A 132 -36.39 -3.85 6.87
CA GLY A 132 -36.52 -3.31 8.22
C GLY A 132 -35.18 -3.08 8.91
N GLU A 133 -35.25 -2.44 10.07
CA GLU A 133 -34.14 -2.27 11.01
C GLU A 133 -33.51 -3.61 11.44
N ILE A 134 -32.19 -3.66 11.38
CA ILE A 134 -31.33 -4.76 11.79
C ILE A 134 -30.52 -4.27 13.00
N PRO A 135 -30.26 -5.12 14.02
CA PRO A 135 -29.38 -4.78 15.13
C PRO A 135 -28.05 -4.16 14.68
N ASP A 136 -27.67 -3.08 15.35
CA ASP A 136 -26.40 -2.40 15.12
C ASP A 136 -25.28 -3.13 15.86
N VAL A 137 -24.32 -3.66 15.10
CA VAL A 137 -23.19 -4.41 15.63
C VAL A 137 -22.06 -3.53 16.15
N PHE A 138 -22.08 -2.22 15.85
CA PHE A 138 -21.09 -1.26 16.33
C PHE A 138 -21.51 -0.55 17.62
N ALA A 139 -22.77 -0.66 18.05
CA ALA A 139 -23.29 0.01 19.23
C ALA A 139 -22.45 -0.29 20.49
N GLY A 140 -22.10 -1.57 20.72
CA GLY A 140 -21.25 -1.95 21.86
C GLY A 140 -19.81 -1.41 21.78
N ILE A 141 -19.27 -1.28 20.56
CA ILE A 141 -17.94 -0.70 20.32
C ILE A 141 -17.96 0.81 20.62
N GLU A 142 -19.01 1.50 20.19
CA GLU A 142 -19.24 2.91 20.47
C GLU A 142 -19.40 3.18 21.96
N GLU A 143 -20.27 2.44 22.65
CA GLU A 143 -20.50 2.57 24.10
C GLU A 143 -19.19 2.37 24.88
N HIS A 144 -18.41 1.36 24.52
CA HIS A 144 -17.12 1.10 25.16
C HIS A 144 -16.10 2.23 24.92
N ALA A 145 -16.07 2.78 23.71
CA ALA A 145 -15.20 3.89 23.35
C ALA A 145 -15.56 5.18 24.13
N ILE A 146 -16.86 5.51 24.21
CA ILE A 146 -17.36 6.65 24.99
C ILE A 146 -16.98 6.49 26.47
N ALA A 147 -17.26 5.34 27.07
CA ALA A 147 -16.93 5.07 28.48
C ALA A 147 -15.41 5.17 28.74
N SER A 148 -14.59 4.69 27.80
CA SER A 148 -13.12 4.77 27.91
C SER A 148 -12.62 6.22 27.85
N MET A 149 -13.20 7.05 26.97
CA MET A 149 -12.85 8.48 26.89
C MET A 149 -13.37 9.24 28.10
N GLU A 150 -14.58 8.93 28.57
CA GLU A 150 -15.17 9.54 29.76
C GLU A 150 -14.26 9.40 30.99
N ILE A 151 -13.68 8.21 31.18
CA ILE A 151 -12.70 7.94 32.25
C ILE A 151 -11.38 8.66 31.97
N SER A 152 -10.83 8.51 30.76
CA SER A 152 -9.48 8.99 30.42
C SER A 152 -9.34 10.51 30.49
N TYR A 153 -10.42 11.22 30.21
CA TYR A 153 -10.46 12.69 30.17
C TYR A 153 -11.13 13.31 31.40
N GLY A 154 -11.69 12.51 32.32
CA GLY A 154 -12.21 12.97 33.61
C GLY A 154 -13.70 13.38 33.61
N TRP A 155 -14.44 13.14 32.53
CA TRP A 155 -15.89 13.39 32.48
C TRP A 155 -16.69 12.49 33.43
N ALA A 156 -16.17 11.30 33.75
CA ALA A 156 -16.81 10.38 34.72
C ALA A 156 -16.94 11.01 36.12
N GLU A 157 -16.02 11.90 36.48
CA GLU A 157 -16.03 12.62 37.76
C GLU A 157 -16.70 13.99 37.65
N ASN A 158 -16.60 14.64 36.48
CA ASN A 158 -17.18 15.95 36.22
C ASN A 158 -17.77 16.04 34.79
N PRO A 159 -19.08 15.77 34.62
CA PRO A 159 -19.74 15.82 33.31
C PRO A 159 -19.72 17.19 32.63
N GLU A 160 -19.59 18.28 33.41
CA GLU A 160 -19.53 19.66 32.91
C GLU A 160 -18.09 20.10 32.55
N LEU A 161 -17.12 19.18 32.59
CA LEU A 161 -15.74 19.46 32.23
C LEU A 161 -15.65 19.87 30.75
N VAL A 162 -14.85 20.91 30.48
CA VAL A 162 -14.48 21.32 29.12
C VAL A 162 -12.95 21.27 28.98
N ILE A 163 -12.48 20.70 27.88
CA ILE A 163 -11.06 20.41 27.65
C ILE A 163 -10.57 21.21 26.47
N GLN A 164 -9.40 21.84 26.55
CA GLN A 164 -8.84 22.56 25.41
C GLN A 164 -8.62 21.61 24.22
N SER A 165 -9.10 21.97 23.03
CA SER A 165 -9.07 21.08 21.84
C SER A 165 -7.66 20.58 21.51
N ASN A 166 -6.64 21.42 21.68
CA ASN A 166 -5.24 21.03 21.47
C ASN A 166 -4.75 19.97 22.46
N ILE A 167 -5.16 20.06 23.73
CA ILE A 167 -4.84 19.05 24.73
C ILE A 167 -5.56 17.75 24.38
N PHE A 168 -6.86 17.82 24.07
CA PHE A 168 -7.65 16.66 23.66
C PHE A 168 -7.00 15.91 22.50
N ALA A 169 -6.72 16.60 21.39
CA ALA A 169 -6.14 16.00 20.19
C ALA A 169 -4.73 15.45 20.41
N THR A 170 -3.91 16.12 21.23
CA THR A 170 -2.55 15.65 21.53
C THR A 170 -2.58 14.39 22.38
N THR A 171 -3.38 14.38 23.45
CA THR A 171 -3.55 13.21 24.32
C THR A 171 -4.12 12.02 23.55
N TYR A 172 -5.09 12.25 22.66
CA TYR A 172 -5.69 11.22 21.82
C TYR A 172 -4.68 10.59 20.86
N LEU A 173 -3.88 11.40 20.16
CA LEU A 173 -2.86 10.87 19.26
C LEU A 173 -1.74 10.14 20.04
N GLN A 174 -1.36 10.66 21.20
CA GLN A 174 -0.37 10.01 22.07
C GLN A 174 -0.85 8.67 22.60
N SER A 175 -2.13 8.53 22.97
CA SER A 175 -2.69 7.24 23.41
C SER A 175 -2.69 6.18 22.29
N LEU A 176 -2.61 6.62 21.05
CA LEU A 176 -2.48 5.78 19.85
C LEU A 176 -1.02 5.59 19.40
N GLY A 177 -0.03 6.18 20.07
CA GLY A 177 1.37 6.16 19.61
C GLY A 177 1.61 6.92 18.30
N LEU A 178 0.70 7.83 17.93
CA LEU A 178 0.76 8.62 16.70
C LEU A 178 1.38 9.99 16.94
N ASN A 179 2.05 10.52 15.91
CA ASN A 179 2.64 11.85 15.92
C ASN A 179 1.64 12.95 15.50
N SER A 180 2.05 14.21 15.61
CA SER A 180 1.15 15.37 15.43
C SER A 180 0.65 15.64 14.00
N THR A 181 1.04 14.84 13.00
CA THR A 181 0.70 15.10 11.59
C THR A 181 -0.83 15.11 11.36
N GLN A 182 -1.56 14.26 12.08
CA GLN A 182 -3.03 14.17 12.00
C GLN A 182 -3.75 15.12 12.95
N ARG A 183 -3.03 15.89 13.78
CA ARG A 183 -3.62 16.72 14.84
C ARG A 183 -4.67 17.70 14.31
N ASN A 184 -4.38 18.35 13.18
CA ASN A 184 -5.32 19.32 12.60
C ASN A 184 -6.61 18.66 12.11
N GLN A 185 -6.57 17.39 11.70
CA GLN A 185 -7.76 16.64 11.34
C GLN A 185 -8.57 16.29 12.60
N ILE A 186 -7.92 15.78 13.64
CA ILE A 186 -8.57 15.46 14.92
C ILE A 186 -9.24 16.69 15.52
N LEU A 187 -8.56 17.85 15.49
CA LEU A 187 -9.13 19.12 15.94
C LEU A 187 -10.42 19.47 15.20
N ARG A 188 -10.44 19.39 13.87
CA ARG A 188 -11.65 19.69 13.07
C ARG A 188 -12.80 18.71 13.33
N GLN A 189 -12.49 17.47 13.68
CA GLN A 189 -13.50 16.44 13.93
C GLN A 189 -14.10 16.55 15.33
N ALA A 190 -13.28 16.91 16.33
CA ALA A 190 -13.69 17.01 17.73
C ALA A 190 -14.30 18.37 18.05
N ASP A 191 -13.67 19.47 17.64
CA ASP A 191 -14.11 20.85 17.94
C ASP A 191 -15.03 21.36 16.83
N VAL A 192 -16.27 20.86 16.83
CA VAL A 192 -17.23 21.11 15.75
C VAL A 192 -17.72 22.56 15.75
N ASN A 193 -17.85 23.18 16.93
CA ASN A 193 -18.32 24.56 17.06
C ASN A 193 -17.18 25.61 16.93
N GLY A 194 -15.91 25.19 16.95
CA GLY A 194 -14.73 26.04 16.75
C GLY A 194 -14.39 26.93 17.94
N ASN A 195 -14.83 26.60 19.15
CA ASN A 195 -14.63 27.42 20.36
C ASN A 195 -13.30 27.11 21.09
N LEU A 196 -12.47 26.20 20.55
CA LEU A 196 -11.18 25.76 21.12
C LEU A 196 -11.29 24.95 22.41
N MET A 197 -12.51 24.47 22.72
CA MET A 197 -12.84 23.61 23.82
C MET A 197 -13.63 22.40 23.31
N ILE A 198 -13.55 21.29 24.03
CA ILE A 198 -14.29 20.06 23.79
C ILE A 198 -15.14 19.81 25.03
N ASP A 199 -16.45 19.77 24.83
CA ASP A 199 -17.39 19.26 25.83
C ASP A 199 -17.69 17.76 25.63
N PHE A 200 -18.50 17.17 26.54
CA PHE A 200 -18.84 15.75 26.47
C PHE A 200 -19.62 15.40 25.18
N ALA A 201 -20.54 16.27 24.74
CA ALA A 201 -21.35 16.02 23.56
C ALA A 201 -20.51 16.07 22.26
N GLU A 202 -19.52 16.96 22.22
CA GLU A 202 -18.52 17.01 21.16
C GLU A 202 -17.65 15.75 21.14
N MET A 203 -17.27 15.23 22.30
CA MET A 203 -16.56 13.95 22.42
C MET A 203 -17.41 12.77 21.91
N GLU A 204 -18.68 12.67 22.31
CA GLU A 204 -19.59 11.63 21.78
C GLU A 204 -19.73 11.72 20.25
N GLY A 205 -19.88 12.95 19.73
CA GLY A 205 -19.91 13.22 18.30
C GLY A 205 -18.60 12.82 17.60
N PHE A 206 -17.46 13.04 18.25
CA PHE A 206 -16.16 12.63 17.76
C PHE A 206 -16.02 11.11 17.69
N VAL A 207 -16.43 10.37 18.73
CA VAL A 207 -16.40 8.89 18.73
C VAL A 207 -17.24 8.33 17.57
N LYS A 208 -18.46 8.85 17.36
CA LYS A 208 -19.29 8.46 16.20
C LYS A 208 -18.57 8.72 14.88
N GLN A 209 -17.90 9.86 14.74
CA GLN A 209 -17.11 10.19 13.56
C GLN A 209 -15.88 9.28 13.36
N GLN A 210 -15.40 8.59 14.39
CA GLN A 210 -14.28 7.64 14.30
C GLN A 210 -14.72 6.20 14.02
N LEU A 211 -16.02 5.90 14.05
CA LEU A 211 -16.58 4.55 13.92
C LEU A 211 -17.59 4.42 12.78
N VAL A 212 -18.66 5.19 12.83
CA VAL A 212 -19.91 4.93 12.06
C VAL A 212 -20.40 6.13 11.26
N ARG A 213 -19.73 7.29 11.35
CA ARG A 213 -20.17 8.53 10.70
C ARG A 213 -19.01 9.30 10.07
N ARG A 214 -19.26 10.01 8.97
CA ARG A 214 -18.29 10.95 8.37
C ARG A 214 -18.39 12.33 9.02
N ALA A 215 -17.32 13.11 8.89
CA ALA A 215 -17.32 14.52 9.33
C ALA A 215 -18.39 15.39 8.63
N SER A 216 -18.87 15.00 7.44
CA SER A 216 -20.01 15.66 6.78
C SER A 216 -21.37 15.40 7.46
N GLY A 217 -21.43 14.49 8.44
CA GLY A 217 -22.66 14.07 9.12
C GLY A 217 -23.33 12.84 8.49
N VAL A 218 -22.76 12.29 7.42
CA VAL A 218 -23.30 11.09 6.75
C VAL A 218 -23.03 9.83 7.57
N ASP A 219 -24.09 9.09 7.87
CA ASP A 219 -24.04 7.75 8.48
C ASP A 219 -23.48 6.73 7.48
N LEU A 220 -22.54 5.93 7.94
CA LEU A 220 -21.86 4.90 7.15
C LEU A 220 -22.60 3.55 7.19
N HIS A 221 -23.55 3.41 8.11
CA HIS A 221 -24.38 2.23 8.28
C HIS A 221 -25.85 2.64 8.22
N ALA A 222 -26.61 2.02 7.32
CA ALA A 222 -28.05 2.17 7.29
C ALA A 222 -28.70 1.24 8.31
N ARG A 223 -29.85 1.64 8.85
CA ARG A 223 -30.66 0.78 9.74
C ARG A 223 -31.03 -0.56 9.11
N SER A 224 -31.10 -0.65 7.78
CA SER A 224 -31.35 -1.90 7.05
C SER A 224 -30.17 -2.88 7.03
N GLY A 225 -29.07 -2.55 7.71
CA GLY A 225 -27.83 -3.34 7.71
C GLY A 225 -26.93 -3.10 6.50
N LEU A 226 -27.28 -2.16 5.61
CA LEU A 226 -26.41 -1.76 4.50
C LEU A 226 -25.23 -0.93 5.01
N VAL A 227 -24.10 -1.10 4.35
CA VAL A 227 -22.85 -0.39 4.67
C VAL A 227 -22.42 0.43 3.47
N VAL A 228 -22.02 1.67 3.69
CA VAL A 228 -21.50 2.52 2.62
C VAL A 228 -20.21 1.90 2.07
N ASN A 229 -20.14 1.72 0.75
CA ASN A 229 -18.93 1.32 0.05
C ASN A 229 -17.97 2.51 -0.13
N TYR A 230 -17.51 3.05 0.99
CA TYR A 230 -16.68 4.24 0.96
C TYR A 230 -15.30 3.95 0.34
N SER A 231 -14.80 2.71 0.44
CA SER A 231 -13.60 2.32 -0.30
C SER A 231 -13.76 2.51 -1.82
N SER A 232 -14.93 2.19 -2.39
CA SER A 232 -15.19 2.44 -3.80
C SER A 232 -15.37 3.92 -4.10
N PHE A 233 -15.99 4.69 -3.20
CA PHE A 233 -16.07 6.14 -3.33
C PHE A 233 -14.68 6.76 -3.44
N LEU A 234 -13.78 6.44 -2.51
CA LEU A 234 -12.38 6.92 -2.49
C LEU A 234 -11.50 6.38 -3.63
N HIS A 235 -11.93 5.32 -4.32
CA HIS A 235 -11.26 4.82 -5.51
C HIS A 235 -11.70 5.61 -6.74
N LEU A 236 -12.98 5.99 -6.80
CA LEU A 236 -13.54 6.77 -7.89
C LEU A 236 -13.12 8.24 -7.78
N ASP A 237 -13.23 8.85 -6.60
CA ASP A 237 -12.71 10.18 -6.25
C ASP A 237 -11.17 10.14 -6.20
N ALA A 238 -10.56 10.53 -7.31
CA ALA A 238 -9.15 10.32 -7.59
C ALA A 238 -8.30 11.49 -7.13
N ASP A 239 -8.81 12.71 -7.25
CA ASP A 239 -8.13 13.92 -6.81
C ASP A 239 -8.43 14.27 -5.33
N ARG A 240 -9.36 13.54 -4.70
CA ARG A 240 -9.73 13.66 -3.28
C ARG A 240 -10.38 15.00 -2.96
N ASP A 241 -11.11 15.57 -3.90
CA ASP A 241 -11.86 16.81 -3.70
C ASP A 241 -13.20 16.61 -2.95
N GLY A 242 -13.61 15.35 -2.74
CA GLY A 242 -14.82 14.98 -1.99
C GLY A 242 -16.05 14.75 -2.87
N GLY A 243 -15.91 14.83 -4.19
CA GLY A 243 -16.91 14.45 -5.18
C GLY A 243 -16.35 13.44 -6.19
N ILE A 244 -17.23 12.77 -6.91
CA ILE A 244 -16.81 11.96 -8.06
C ILE A 244 -17.24 12.69 -9.32
N SER A 245 -16.30 13.33 -9.99
CA SER A 245 -16.54 13.96 -11.28
C SER A 245 -16.86 12.91 -12.36
N ARG A 246 -17.51 13.37 -13.44
CA ARG A 246 -17.82 12.50 -14.58
C ARG A 246 -16.59 11.82 -15.17
N ASP A 247 -15.48 12.53 -15.31
CA ASP A 247 -14.27 12.00 -15.93
C ASP A 247 -13.59 10.96 -15.02
N GLU A 248 -13.58 11.19 -13.72
CA GLU A 248 -13.13 10.22 -12.72
C GLU A 248 -13.96 8.95 -12.75
N TYR A 249 -15.29 9.09 -12.72
CA TYR A 249 -16.20 7.94 -12.78
C TYR A 249 -15.96 7.13 -14.05
N LEU A 250 -15.97 7.76 -15.23
CA LEU A 250 -15.78 7.05 -16.51
C LEU A 250 -14.40 6.40 -16.61
N SER A 251 -13.35 7.04 -16.08
CA SER A 251 -11.98 6.52 -16.14
C SER A 251 -11.72 5.36 -15.18
N ARG A 252 -12.39 5.28 -14.02
CA ARG A 252 -12.12 4.28 -12.98
C ARG A 252 -13.22 3.26 -12.74
N TYR A 253 -14.47 3.54 -13.12
CA TYR A 253 -15.54 2.57 -13.00
C TYR A 253 -15.21 1.31 -13.84
N TYR A 254 -15.37 0.13 -13.23
CA TYR A 254 -14.90 -1.12 -13.82
C TYR A 254 -15.65 -1.49 -15.12
N ASP A 255 -16.95 -1.18 -15.20
CA ASP A 255 -17.78 -1.43 -16.37
C ASP A 255 -17.91 -0.18 -17.23
N LYS A 256 -17.08 -0.09 -18.27
CA LYS A 256 -17.02 1.08 -19.16
C LYS A 256 -18.29 1.26 -19.99
N GLU A 257 -19.07 0.21 -20.24
CA GLU A 257 -20.28 0.29 -21.05
C GLU A 257 -21.45 0.87 -20.23
N LEU A 258 -21.58 0.45 -18.96
CA LEU A 258 -22.63 0.94 -18.07
C LEU A 258 -22.31 2.30 -17.44
N ALA A 259 -21.04 2.69 -17.39
CA ALA A 259 -20.59 3.86 -16.64
C ALA A 259 -21.36 5.16 -16.97
N PRO A 260 -21.59 5.54 -18.25
CA PRO A 260 -22.28 6.80 -18.56
C PRO A 260 -23.73 6.85 -18.05
N GLY A 261 -24.48 5.75 -18.20
CA GLY A 261 -25.86 5.66 -17.74
C GLY A 261 -25.96 5.62 -16.22
N ARG A 262 -25.03 4.92 -15.55
CA ARG A 262 -24.98 4.87 -14.08
C ARG A 262 -24.58 6.21 -13.47
N PHE A 263 -23.66 6.92 -14.09
CA PHE A 263 -23.30 8.27 -13.66
C PHE A 263 -24.52 9.19 -13.68
N GLN A 264 -25.25 9.24 -14.80
CA GLN A 264 -26.43 10.10 -14.95
C GLN A 264 -27.55 9.79 -13.94
N VAL A 265 -27.69 8.53 -13.50
CA VAL A 265 -28.68 8.15 -12.47
C VAL A 265 -28.19 8.49 -11.06
N SER A 266 -26.87 8.50 -10.85
CA SER A 266 -26.27 8.75 -9.54
C SER A 266 -26.10 10.25 -9.26
N ASP A 267 -25.80 11.05 -10.28
CA ASP A 267 -25.79 12.53 -10.24
C ASP A 267 -27.24 13.03 -10.24
N ARG A 268 -27.81 13.17 -9.04
CA ARG A 268 -29.25 13.41 -8.86
C ARG A 268 -29.61 14.88 -8.94
N ASP A 269 -28.72 15.76 -8.50
CA ASP A 269 -28.91 17.21 -8.63
C ASP A 269 -28.45 17.74 -9.99
N GLY A 270 -27.73 16.93 -10.78
CA GLY A 270 -27.33 17.24 -12.14
C GLY A 270 -26.19 18.26 -12.21
N ASP A 271 -25.44 18.43 -11.11
CA ASP A 271 -24.32 19.37 -11.02
C ASP A 271 -23.03 18.83 -11.67
N GLY A 272 -23.04 17.58 -12.14
CA GLY A 272 -21.92 16.94 -12.81
C GLY A 272 -20.93 16.26 -11.86
N THR A 273 -21.25 16.18 -10.57
CA THR A 273 -20.41 15.59 -9.52
C THR A 273 -21.25 14.73 -8.59
N ILE A 274 -20.93 13.45 -8.45
CA ILE A 274 -21.62 12.60 -7.48
C ILE A 274 -21.05 12.84 -6.08
N LYS A 275 -21.81 13.49 -5.21
CA LYS A 275 -21.47 13.62 -3.78
C LYS A 275 -21.74 12.32 -3.03
N LEU A 276 -21.19 12.19 -1.83
CA LEU A 276 -21.36 10.99 -1.01
C LEU A 276 -22.85 10.68 -0.76
N GLU A 277 -23.65 11.69 -0.47
CA GLU A 277 -25.10 11.58 -0.21
C GLU A 277 -25.86 11.03 -1.42
N GLU A 278 -25.41 11.37 -2.63
CA GLU A 278 -26.00 10.87 -3.87
C GLU A 278 -25.51 9.46 -4.19
N PHE A 279 -24.23 9.18 -3.94
CA PHE A 279 -23.63 7.86 -4.07
C PHE A 279 -24.36 6.81 -3.21
N ILE A 280 -24.87 7.21 -2.05
CA ILE A 280 -25.58 6.36 -1.09
C ILE A 280 -27.10 6.58 -1.10
N TYR A 281 -27.66 7.16 -2.16
CA TYR A 281 -29.11 7.23 -2.30
C TYR A 281 -29.72 5.80 -2.25
N PRO A 282 -30.93 5.56 -1.68
CA PRO A 282 -31.47 4.20 -1.47
C PRO A 282 -31.60 3.31 -2.73
N LEU A 283 -31.56 3.92 -3.92
CA LEU A 283 -31.56 3.22 -5.21
C LEU A 283 -30.21 3.30 -5.96
N ALA A 284 -29.19 3.87 -5.33
CA ALA A 284 -27.84 4.00 -5.87
C ALA A 284 -26.97 2.77 -5.54
N PHE A 285 -25.79 2.73 -6.15
CA PHE A 285 -24.87 1.59 -6.10
C PHE A 285 -23.81 1.71 -5.00
N GLY A 286 -23.82 2.77 -4.20
CA GLY A 286 -22.84 3.02 -3.16
C GLY A 286 -23.02 2.20 -1.88
N TRP A 287 -24.01 1.31 -1.82
CA TRP A 287 -24.26 0.41 -0.71
C TRP A 287 -23.66 -0.98 -0.95
N ASN A 288 -23.05 -1.57 0.08
CA ASN A 288 -22.82 -3.00 0.21
C ASN A 288 -23.89 -3.61 1.12
N ASP A 289 -24.26 -4.85 0.81
CA ASP A 289 -25.22 -5.63 1.59
C ASP A 289 -24.51 -6.83 2.24
N PRO A 290 -23.83 -6.63 3.38
CA PRO A 290 -23.06 -7.69 4.02
C PRO A 290 -23.94 -8.88 4.43
N ILE A 291 -25.22 -8.67 4.71
CA ILE A 291 -26.15 -9.75 5.02
C ILE A 291 -26.34 -10.65 3.80
N ASN A 292 -26.57 -10.06 2.63
CA ASN A 292 -26.72 -10.84 1.41
C ASN A 292 -25.40 -11.45 0.93
N ASP A 293 -24.26 -10.82 1.21
CA ASP A 293 -22.94 -11.41 0.95
C ASP A 293 -22.72 -12.64 1.84
N PHE A 294 -23.02 -12.55 3.14
CA PHE A 294 -22.98 -13.67 4.08
C PHE A 294 -23.82 -14.87 3.61
N LEU A 295 -25.11 -14.65 3.32
CA LEU A 295 -26.02 -15.73 2.91
C LEU A 295 -25.67 -16.38 1.56
N LYS A 296 -24.85 -15.73 0.74
CA LYS A 296 -24.33 -16.27 -0.52
C LYS A 296 -23.06 -17.10 -0.31
N SER A 297 -22.24 -16.69 0.65
CA SER A 297 -21.00 -17.38 1.02
C SER A 297 -21.28 -18.63 1.84
N ASP A 298 -22.34 -18.63 2.64
CA ASP A 298 -22.88 -19.80 3.35
C ASP A 298 -23.50 -20.77 2.33
N THR A 299 -22.69 -21.73 1.87
CA THR A 299 -23.02 -22.66 0.79
C THR A 299 -23.60 -23.97 1.31
N ASP A 300 -23.19 -24.40 2.50
CA ASP A 300 -23.74 -25.59 3.16
C ASP A 300 -25.04 -25.31 3.93
N LEU A 301 -25.40 -24.02 4.08
CA LEU A 301 -26.63 -23.53 4.68
C LEU A 301 -26.72 -23.84 6.18
N ASP A 302 -25.60 -23.84 6.89
CA ASP A 302 -25.55 -24.03 8.35
C ASP A 302 -25.71 -22.72 9.14
N GLY A 303 -25.68 -21.57 8.46
CA GLY A 303 -25.87 -20.25 9.06
C GLY A 303 -24.62 -19.66 9.67
N GLU A 304 -23.45 -20.22 9.37
CA GLU A 304 -22.12 -19.76 9.74
C GLU A 304 -21.22 -19.73 8.48
N LEU A 305 -20.03 -19.13 8.59
CA LEU A 305 -19.03 -19.16 7.52
C LEU A 305 -17.79 -19.91 7.98
N SER A 306 -17.49 -21.02 7.32
CA SER A 306 -16.19 -21.69 7.41
C SER A 306 -15.06 -20.84 6.79
N PRO A 307 -13.78 -21.13 7.09
CA PRO A 307 -12.64 -20.46 6.44
C PRO A 307 -12.70 -20.52 4.91
N GLU A 308 -13.10 -21.66 4.36
CA GLU A 308 -13.24 -21.89 2.93
C GLU A 308 -14.36 -21.02 2.33
N GLU A 309 -15.56 -21.06 2.93
CA GLU A 309 -16.70 -20.27 2.47
C GLU A 309 -16.45 -18.76 2.54
N LEU A 310 -15.80 -18.31 3.61
CA LEU A 310 -15.40 -16.92 3.75
C LEU A 310 -14.47 -16.52 2.60
N VAL A 311 -13.38 -17.26 2.36
CA VAL A 311 -12.39 -16.89 1.33
C VAL A 311 -12.99 -17.00 -0.08
N GLU A 312 -13.75 -18.05 -0.39
CA GLU A 312 -14.36 -18.24 -1.70
C GLU A 312 -15.47 -17.20 -1.99
N GLY A 313 -16.20 -16.79 -0.96
CA GLY A 313 -17.24 -15.77 -1.06
C GLY A 313 -16.69 -14.34 -1.21
N LEU A 314 -15.43 -14.10 -0.86
CA LEU A 314 -14.81 -12.78 -0.97
C LEU A 314 -14.42 -12.43 -2.42
N PRO A 315 -14.58 -11.14 -2.82
CA PRO A 315 -13.95 -10.64 -4.03
C PRO A 315 -12.45 -10.91 -4.06
N THR A 316 -11.88 -11.22 -5.22
CA THR A 316 -10.46 -11.62 -5.38
C THR A 316 -9.47 -10.68 -4.69
N TYR A 317 -9.72 -9.37 -4.69
CA TYR A 317 -8.83 -8.38 -4.06
C TYR A 317 -8.87 -8.38 -2.52
N LEU A 318 -9.87 -9.02 -1.90
CA LEU A 318 -10.00 -9.22 -0.45
C LEU A 318 -9.61 -10.63 0.00
N GLN A 319 -9.49 -11.61 -0.92
CA GLN A 319 -9.16 -12.99 -0.55
C GLN A 319 -7.85 -13.11 0.21
N ARG A 320 -6.87 -12.21 -0.06
CA ARG A 320 -5.59 -12.18 0.66
C ARG A 320 -5.68 -11.85 2.15
N ILE A 321 -6.74 -11.14 2.58
CA ILE A 321 -6.95 -10.84 4.00
C ILE A 321 -7.90 -11.86 4.68
N GLY A 322 -8.67 -12.61 3.90
CA GLY A 322 -9.64 -13.60 4.38
C GLY A 322 -9.10 -14.57 5.44
N PRO A 323 -7.90 -15.17 5.28
CA PRO A 323 -7.30 -16.06 6.27
C PRO A 323 -7.17 -15.50 7.69
N PHE A 324 -7.05 -14.17 7.83
CA PHE A 324 -6.82 -13.51 9.12
C PHE A 324 -8.13 -13.06 9.80
N ILE A 325 -9.26 -13.16 9.09
CA ILE A 325 -10.53 -12.63 9.59
C ILE A 325 -11.12 -13.53 10.68
N ILE A 326 -11.22 -14.84 10.48
CA ILE A 326 -11.84 -15.71 11.49
C ILE A 326 -11.05 -15.68 12.82
N PRO A 327 -9.72 -15.83 12.85
CA PRO A 327 -8.95 -15.83 14.10
C PRO A 327 -9.17 -14.58 14.97
N GLY A 328 -9.39 -13.41 14.37
CA GLY A 328 -9.58 -12.16 15.09
C GLY A 328 -11.03 -11.80 15.44
N PHE A 329 -12.02 -12.47 14.83
CA PHE A 329 -13.44 -12.04 14.92
C PHE A 329 -14.40 -13.16 15.37
N ASP A 330 -13.91 -14.39 15.51
CA ASP A 330 -14.61 -15.53 16.10
C ASP A 330 -14.70 -15.36 17.63
N ALA A 331 -15.79 -14.77 18.09
CA ALA A 331 -15.98 -14.40 19.49
C ALA A 331 -16.31 -15.62 20.36
N ASP A 332 -17.04 -16.60 19.81
CA ASP A 332 -17.41 -17.83 20.51
C ASP A 332 -16.36 -18.96 20.41
N LYS A 333 -15.33 -18.77 19.56
CA LYS A 333 -14.18 -19.65 19.34
C LYS A 333 -14.54 -20.98 18.70
N ASN A 334 -15.56 -20.99 17.84
CA ASN A 334 -16.03 -22.19 17.16
C ASN A 334 -15.33 -22.47 15.82
N GLY A 335 -14.46 -21.56 15.37
CA GLY A 335 -13.69 -21.65 14.13
C GLY A 335 -14.45 -21.16 12.88
N LYS A 336 -15.61 -20.54 13.06
CA LYS A 336 -16.47 -19.99 12.01
C LYS A 336 -16.93 -18.58 12.39
N LEU A 337 -17.66 -17.93 11.49
CA LEU A 337 -18.32 -16.66 11.76
C LEU A 337 -19.83 -16.80 11.60
N ASN A 338 -20.59 -16.45 12.64
CA ASN A 338 -22.01 -16.16 12.46
C ASN A 338 -22.22 -14.79 11.79
N LEU A 339 -23.46 -14.44 11.43
CA LEU A 339 -23.76 -13.18 10.73
C LEU A 339 -23.29 -11.94 11.50
N TRP A 340 -23.36 -11.94 12.84
CA TRP A 340 -23.03 -10.78 13.65
C TRP A 340 -21.53 -10.53 13.70
N GLU A 341 -20.76 -11.60 13.88
CA GLU A 341 -19.30 -11.58 13.82
C GLU A 341 -18.82 -11.19 12.42
N TYR A 342 -19.43 -11.74 11.36
CA TYR A 342 -19.08 -11.39 10.00
C TYR A 342 -19.29 -9.89 9.72
N ARG A 343 -20.41 -9.30 10.18
CA ARG A 343 -20.76 -7.90 9.89
C ARG A 343 -19.81 -6.86 10.47
N ILE A 344 -19.11 -7.18 11.57
CA ILE A 344 -18.11 -6.27 12.17
C ILE A 344 -16.76 -6.35 11.47
N THR A 345 -16.47 -7.41 10.71
CA THR A 345 -15.19 -7.60 10.02
C THR A 345 -14.89 -6.49 9.00
N PRO A 346 -13.61 -6.21 8.70
CA PRO A 346 -13.23 -5.25 7.67
C PRO A 346 -13.67 -5.68 6.26
N VAL A 347 -13.90 -6.98 6.00
CA VAL A 347 -14.36 -7.44 4.69
C VAL A 347 -15.84 -7.14 4.43
N ALA A 348 -16.66 -7.14 5.49
CA ALA A 348 -18.07 -6.75 5.45
C ALA A 348 -18.26 -5.23 5.61
N ASN A 349 -17.50 -4.60 6.50
CA ASN A 349 -17.62 -3.19 6.83
C ASN A 349 -16.78 -2.28 5.91
N ARG A 350 -17.12 -2.12 4.62
CA ARG A 350 -16.25 -1.45 3.62
C ARG A 350 -16.22 0.09 3.66
N VAL A 351 -16.26 0.65 4.86
CA VAL A 351 -16.26 2.11 5.13
C VAL A 351 -14.87 2.75 5.05
N ALA A 352 -13.82 1.95 4.88
CA ALA A 352 -12.49 2.40 4.50
C ALA A 352 -11.84 1.39 3.56
N ALA A 353 -10.68 1.76 3.01
CA ALA A 353 -9.93 0.91 2.08
C ALA A 353 -9.08 -0.12 2.82
N TRP A 354 -9.72 -1.04 3.57
CA TRP A 354 -9.06 -2.06 4.41
C TRP A 354 -8.15 -3.01 3.63
N GLN A 355 -8.36 -3.14 2.32
CA GLN A 355 -7.49 -3.90 1.44
C GLN A 355 -6.09 -3.30 1.30
N ARG A 356 -5.84 -2.07 1.77
CA ARG A 356 -4.51 -1.46 1.75
C ARG A 356 -3.63 -2.22 2.74
N VAL A 357 -2.64 -2.91 2.19
CA VAL A 357 -1.65 -3.67 2.96
C VAL A 357 -0.68 -2.67 3.62
N PRO A 358 -0.53 -2.66 4.95
CA PRO A 358 0.38 -1.76 5.65
C PRO A 358 1.84 -2.06 5.27
N VAL A 359 2.71 -1.09 5.47
CA VAL A 359 4.14 -1.20 5.18
C VAL A 359 4.90 -1.11 6.49
N ASP A 360 5.75 -2.11 6.74
CA ASP A 360 6.79 -2.10 7.76
C ASP A 360 7.84 -1.08 7.34
N ALA A 361 7.66 0.14 7.85
CA ALA A 361 8.45 1.31 7.52
C ALA A 361 9.74 1.33 8.33
N ASN A 362 9.68 0.89 9.59
CA ASN A 362 10.84 0.86 10.49
C ASN A 362 11.73 -0.38 10.29
N ARG A 363 11.29 -1.34 9.46
CA ARG A 363 11.97 -2.59 9.09
C ARG A 363 12.21 -3.55 10.25
N ASN A 364 11.30 -3.59 11.23
CA ASN A 364 11.38 -4.49 12.38
C ASN A 364 10.70 -5.87 12.13
N ARG A 365 10.14 -6.10 10.93
CA ARG A 365 9.36 -7.27 10.53
C ARG A 365 8.08 -7.51 11.33
N GLN A 366 7.53 -6.45 11.87
CA GLN A 366 6.23 -6.41 12.51
C GLN A 366 5.52 -5.14 12.05
N ILE A 367 4.23 -5.04 12.34
CA ILE A 367 3.46 -3.82 12.09
C ILE A 367 2.97 -3.27 13.40
N GLU A 368 3.48 -2.11 13.77
CA GLU A 368 2.94 -1.35 14.89
C GLU A 368 1.69 -0.57 14.44
N PHE A 369 0.87 -0.13 15.40
CA PHE A 369 -0.36 0.60 15.05
C PHE A 369 -0.10 1.87 14.25
N ALA A 370 1.05 2.53 14.45
CA ALA A 370 1.42 3.70 13.65
C ALA A 370 1.53 3.40 12.15
N GLU A 371 2.03 2.21 11.81
CA GLU A 371 2.18 1.72 10.43
C GLU A 371 0.85 1.19 9.87
N PHE A 372 0.01 0.62 10.74
CA PHE A 372 -1.34 0.15 10.38
C PHE A 372 -2.34 1.31 10.17
N ALA A 373 -2.21 2.39 10.94
CA ALA A 373 -3.13 3.52 10.92
C ALA A 373 -3.13 4.24 9.56
N GLY A 374 -1.93 4.48 9.00
CA GLY A 374 -1.74 5.24 7.76
C GLY A 374 -2.29 6.68 7.85
N ASP A 375 -2.54 7.31 6.71
CA ASP A 375 -3.02 8.72 6.61
C ASP A 375 -4.56 8.86 6.63
N GLU A 376 -5.28 7.86 7.11
CA GLU A 376 -6.74 7.78 6.95
C GLU A 376 -7.54 8.16 8.21
N SER A 377 -8.77 8.60 7.98
CA SER A 377 -9.83 8.77 9.00
C SER A 377 -10.25 7.45 9.65
N LEU A 378 -11.03 7.51 10.75
CA LEU A 378 -11.54 6.35 11.50
C LEU A 378 -10.44 5.64 12.31
N LEU A 379 -9.60 6.43 13.01
CA LEU A 379 -8.47 5.90 13.77
C LEU A 379 -8.92 4.95 14.89
N LEU A 380 -10.08 5.21 15.50
CA LEU A 380 -10.61 4.35 16.55
C LEU A 380 -11.05 2.99 16.00
N LEU A 381 -11.78 2.96 14.89
CA LEU A 381 -12.14 1.72 14.21
C LEU A 381 -10.90 0.93 13.76
N ARG A 382 -9.90 1.63 13.19
CA ARG A 382 -8.60 1.05 12.81
C ARG A 382 -7.90 0.44 14.02
N ARG A 383 -7.89 1.15 15.15
CA ARG A 383 -7.27 0.66 16.40
C ARG A 383 -7.96 -0.58 16.91
N TRP A 384 -9.28 -0.60 16.85
CA TRP A 384 -10.07 -1.76 17.24
C TRP A 384 -9.79 -2.97 16.34
N TYR A 385 -9.73 -2.79 15.02
CA TYR A 385 -9.33 -3.86 14.10
C TYR A 385 -7.90 -4.36 14.32
N PHE A 386 -6.95 -3.44 14.53
CA PHE A 386 -5.58 -3.82 14.88
C PHE A 386 -5.54 -4.73 16.10
N GLN A 387 -6.33 -4.41 17.14
CA GLN A 387 -6.42 -5.23 18.35
C GLN A 387 -7.12 -6.59 18.12
N GLN A 388 -8.01 -6.69 17.12
CA GLN A 388 -8.59 -7.99 16.75
C GLN A 388 -7.57 -8.89 16.05
N PHE A 389 -6.65 -8.32 15.26
CA PHE A 389 -5.60 -9.08 14.58
C PHE A 389 -4.40 -9.40 15.48
N ASP A 390 -4.15 -8.61 16.53
CA ASP A 390 -3.09 -8.83 17.52
C ASP A 390 -3.49 -9.97 18.48
N LEU A 391 -3.34 -11.21 18.01
CA LEU A 391 -3.83 -12.42 18.68
C LEU A 391 -3.01 -12.72 19.94
N ASP A 392 -1.74 -12.36 19.96
CA ASP A 392 -0.85 -12.56 21.11
C ASP A 392 -0.82 -11.37 22.09
N GLY A 393 -1.43 -10.22 21.70
CA GLY A 393 -1.51 -9.02 22.52
C GLY A 393 -0.16 -8.32 22.70
N SER A 394 0.80 -8.54 21.79
CA SER A 394 2.13 -7.95 21.83
C SER A 394 2.12 -6.46 21.51
N GLY A 395 1.05 -5.96 20.89
CA GLY A 395 0.95 -4.59 20.38
C GLY A 395 1.56 -4.40 18.99
N ALA A 396 1.94 -5.48 18.31
CA ALA A 396 2.50 -5.48 16.96
C ALA A 396 2.02 -6.70 16.16
N LEU A 397 1.64 -6.51 14.89
CA LEU A 397 1.18 -7.62 14.05
C LEU A 397 2.35 -8.32 13.39
N THR A 398 2.38 -9.64 13.50
CA THR A 398 3.35 -10.52 12.84
C THR A 398 2.78 -11.12 11.55
N PRO A 399 3.61 -11.74 10.69
CA PRO A 399 3.12 -12.36 9.44
C PRO A 399 2.07 -13.47 9.63
N ASP A 400 2.00 -14.06 10.84
CA ASP A 400 0.99 -15.07 11.18
C ASP A 400 -0.37 -14.42 11.54
N GLU A 401 -0.37 -13.14 11.90
CA GLU A 401 -1.54 -12.38 12.35
C GLU A 401 -2.12 -11.49 11.26
N TYR A 402 -1.27 -10.93 10.40
CA TYR A 402 -1.72 -10.05 9.32
C TYR A 402 -0.73 -9.99 8.16
N ILE A 403 -1.25 -9.74 6.96
CA ILE A 403 -0.43 -9.48 5.77
C ILE A 403 0.11 -8.05 5.77
N PHE A 404 1.40 -7.89 5.51
CA PHE A 404 2.03 -6.58 5.35
C PHE A 404 3.17 -6.58 4.33
N LYS A 405 3.63 -5.40 3.94
CA LYS A 405 4.80 -5.21 3.09
C LYS A 405 6.01 -4.93 3.94
N TYR A 406 7.13 -5.59 3.66
CA TYR A 406 8.41 -5.31 4.30
C TYR A 406 9.48 -5.12 3.23
N THR A 407 10.46 -4.25 3.49
CA THR A 407 11.61 -4.09 2.60
C THR A 407 12.75 -4.94 3.14
N PRO A 408 13.24 -5.96 2.41
CA PRO A 408 14.39 -6.73 2.86
C PRO A 408 15.61 -5.83 3.03
N ASP A 409 16.50 -6.24 3.92
CA ASP A 409 17.75 -5.53 4.19
C ASP A 409 18.60 -5.40 2.91
N ASP A 410 19.24 -4.23 2.78
CA ASP A 410 20.30 -4.03 1.80
C ASP A 410 21.41 -5.06 2.05
N ALA A 411 21.94 -5.63 0.96
CA ALA A 411 22.85 -6.75 1.03
C ALA A 411 24.04 -6.61 0.09
N PHE A 412 25.18 -7.17 0.50
CA PHE A 412 26.33 -7.38 -0.35
C PHE A 412 26.35 -8.83 -0.83
N TYR A 413 26.60 -9.01 -2.13
CA TYR A 413 26.78 -10.31 -2.77
C TYR A 413 28.17 -10.40 -3.38
N ALA A 414 28.80 -11.56 -3.32
CA ALA A 414 30.01 -11.87 -4.06
C ALA A 414 29.65 -12.57 -5.37
N LEU A 415 29.97 -11.93 -6.50
CA LEU A 415 29.91 -12.54 -7.83
C LEU A 415 31.24 -13.22 -8.13
N ALA A 416 31.20 -14.50 -8.52
CA ALA A 416 32.38 -15.22 -8.97
C ALA A 416 33.02 -14.58 -10.21
N ALA A 417 34.35 -14.63 -10.35
CA ALA A 417 35.07 -13.96 -11.45
C ALA A 417 34.73 -14.46 -12.87
N ASP A 418 34.16 -15.66 -12.97
CA ASP A 418 33.64 -16.24 -14.22
C ASP A 418 32.19 -15.83 -14.49
N ASP A 419 31.66 -14.90 -13.71
CA ASP A 419 30.31 -14.36 -13.74
C ASP A 419 29.21 -15.43 -13.51
N SER A 420 29.55 -16.60 -12.96
CA SER A 420 28.65 -17.76 -12.93
C SER A 420 27.61 -17.75 -11.81
N SER A 421 27.90 -17.11 -10.68
CA SER A 421 27.03 -17.16 -9.49
C SER A 421 27.23 -16.00 -8.52
N PHE A 422 26.14 -15.60 -7.88
CA PHE A 422 26.12 -14.68 -6.73
C PHE A 422 25.93 -15.44 -5.42
N GLU A 423 26.75 -15.13 -4.41
CA GLU A 423 26.59 -15.61 -3.04
C GLU A 423 26.34 -14.43 -2.10
N LYS A 424 25.34 -14.53 -1.21
CA LYS A 424 25.07 -13.47 -0.23
C LYS A 424 26.19 -13.43 0.80
N LEU A 425 26.87 -12.30 0.90
CA LEU A 425 28.00 -12.10 1.80
C LEU A 425 27.59 -11.43 3.12
N TYR A 426 26.70 -10.43 3.04
CA TYR A 426 26.31 -9.62 4.19
C TYR A 426 24.92 -9.02 3.96
N SER A 427 24.17 -8.83 5.04
CA SER A 427 22.98 -7.98 5.06
C SER A 427 22.89 -7.24 6.39
N SER A 428 22.40 -6.01 6.36
CA SER A 428 22.35 -5.15 7.53
C SER A 428 20.94 -5.03 8.10
N ALA A 429 20.71 -5.60 9.29
CA ALA A 429 19.39 -5.50 9.95
C ALA A 429 19.13 -4.13 10.59
N ASP A 430 20.17 -3.32 10.84
CA ASP A 430 20.09 -2.05 11.58
C ASP A 430 20.49 -0.81 10.75
N THR A 431 20.99 -0.99 9.53
CA THR A 431 21.19 0.13 8.59
C THR A 431 20.29 -0.07 7.39
N SER A 432 19.23 0.73 7.30
CA SER A 432 18.26 0.65 6.21
C SER A 432 18.85 1.04 4.84
N TYR A 433 20.00 1.72 4.84
CA TYR A 433 20.81 1.94 3.66
C TYR A 433 22.27 1.56 3.97
N CYS A 434 22.90 0.80 3.07
CA CYS A 434 24.36 0.67 3.02
C CYS A 434 24.84 0.76 1.56
N GLY A 435 26.15 0.86 1.31
CA GLY A 435 26.69 0.90 -0.05
C GLY A 435 28.16 1.31 -0.13
N SER A 436 28.61 1.59 -1.37
CA SER A 436 29.96 2.09 -1.69
C SER A 436 31.08 1.29 -1.04
N GLN A 437 30.92 -0.03 -1.08
CA GLN A 437 31.86 -0.98 -0.51
C GLN A 437 33.24 -0.91 -1.19
N ALA A 438 34.29 -1.05 -0.39
CA ALA A 438 35.67 -1.12 -0.83
C ALA A 438 36.42 -2.21 -0.05
N VAL A 439 37.05 -3.14 -0.79
CA VAL A 439 37.84 -4.22 -0.20
C VAL A 439 39.26 -3.73 0.08
N SER A 440 39.81 -4.03 1.25
CA SER A 440 41.20 -3.71 1.60
C SER A 440 42.19 -4.40 0.65
N PRO A 441 43.38 -3.85 0.39
CA PRO A 441 44.34 -4.44 -0.56
C PRO A 441 44.80 -5.86 -0.20
N ASP A 442 44.78 -6.22 1.09
CA ASP A 442 45.09 -7.57 1.56
C ASP A 442 43.90 -8.54 1.49
N GLY A 443 42.73 -8.06 1.04
CA GLY A 443 41.51 -8.85 0.85
C GLY A 443 40.80 -9.23 2.15
N LYS A 444 41.22 -8.72 3.31
CA LYS A 444 40.69 -9.16 4.61
C LYS A 444 39.54 -8.33 5.14
N TRP A 445 39.39 -7.10 4.69
CA TRP A 445 38.43 -6.15 5.22
C TRP A 445 37.58 -5.55 4.11
N ILE A 446 36.34 -5.22 4.44
CA ILE A 446 35.43 -4.46 3.59
C ILE A 446 35.05 -3.21 4.38
N ALA A 447 35.35 -2.04 3.81
CA ALA A 447 34.81 -0.77 4.28
C ALA A 447 33.56 -0.44 3.47
N PHE A 448 32.54 0.12 4.10
CA PHE A 448 31.32 0.55 3.43
C PHE A 448 30.65 1.64 4.26
N ASP A 449 29.76 2.41 3.65
CA ASP A 449 28.95 3.38 4.39
C ASP A 449 27.53 2.89 4.60
N GLY A 450 26.90 3.39 5.66
CA GLY A 450 25.52 3.05 5.98
C GLY A 450 24.87 4.01 6.96
N ARG A 451 23.54 3.98 6.98
CA ARG A 451 22.71 4.83 7.84
C ARG A 451 21.32 4.22 8.11
N PRO A 452 20.67 4.57 9.23
CA PRO A 452 19.26 4.20 9.50
C PRO A 452 18.25 4.84 8.52
N ALA A 453 17.05 4.27 8.38
CA ALA A 453 15.99 4.77 7.48
C ALA A 453 15.62 6.23 7.73
N GLU A 454 15.47 6.60 9.00
CA GLU A 454 14.99 7.92 9.44
C GLU A 454 16.11 8.97 9.60
N SER A 455 17.27 8.73 8.99
CA SER A 455 18.45 9.58 9.16
C SER A 455 18.77 10.39 7.89
N SER A 456 19.33 11.58 8.10
CA SER A 456 19.83 12.42 7.02
C SER A 456 21.07 11.80 6.39
N PHE A 457 21.40 12.19 5.15
CA PHE A 457 22.65 11.77 4.52
C PHE A 457 23.88 12.30 5.30
N SER A 458 23.70 13.35 6.11
CA SER A 458 24.71 13.85 7.05
C SER A 458 25.05 12.89 8.18
N ASP A 459 24.19 11.93 8.46
CA ASP A 459 24.31 11.01 9.59
C ASP A 459 24.94 9.68 9.14
N THR A 460 25.50 9.64 7.93
CA THR A 460 26.13 8.44 7.37
C THR A 460 27.43 8.12 8.11
N VAL A 461 27.59 6.84 8.43
CA VAL A 461 28.74 6.30 9.14
C VAL A 461 29.48 5.31 8.25
N ILE A 462 30.81 5.32 8.32
CA ILE A 462 31.68 4.31 7.72
C ILE A 462 31.86 3.16 8.68
N TYR A 463 31.57 1.97 8.18
CA TYR A 463 31.77 0.70 8.85
C TYR A 463 32.91 -0.08 8.19
N ILE A 464 33.57 -0.91 8.99
CA ILE A 464 34.48 -1.95 8.50
C ILE A 464 34.00 -3.30 9.04
N MET A 465 34.05 -4.32 8.18
CA MET A 465 33.82 -5.72 8.53
C MET A 465 34.88 -6.62 7.90
N ALA A 466 35.00 -7.85 8.39
CA ALA A 466 35.83 -8.86 7.75
C ALA A 466 35.27 -9.23 6.37
N ALA A 467 36.12 -9.69 5.46
CA ALA A 467 35.74 -10.05 4.10
C ALA A 467 34.79 -11.26 4.00
N ASP A 468 34.58 -11.99 5.10
CA ASP A 468 33.56 -13.04 5.24
C ASP A 468 32.19 -12.50 5.72
N GLY A 469 32.04 -11.18 5.87
CA GLY A 469 30.82 -10.52 6.32
C GLY A 469 30.68 -10.39 7.84
N THR A 470 31.64 -10.87 8.63
CA THR A 470 31.55 -10.86 10.10
C THR A 470 32.22 -9.65 10.75
N GLY A 471 31.92 -9.42 12.04
CA GLY A 471 32.69 -8.48 12.87
C GLY A 471 32.58 -7.01 12.48
N ARG A 472 31.44 -6.60 11.92
CA ARG A 472 31.18 -5.19 11.57
C ARG A 472 31.37 -4.26 12.78
N ARG A 473 32.06 -3.15 12.57
CA ARG A 473 32.21 -2.06 13.55
C ARG A 473 32.17 -0.70 12.86
N ALA A 474 31.59 0.30 13.54
CA ALA A 474 31.67 1.70 13.12
C ALA A 474 33.10 2.22 13.27
N VAL A 475 33.51 3.13 12.40
CA VAL A 475 34.87 3.68 12.34
C VAL A 475 34.86 5.19 12.50
N CYS A 476 34.04 5.88 11.69
CA CYS A 476 33.92 7.33 11.71
C CYS A 476 32.69 7.79 10.91
N ASP A 477 32.31 9.06 11.06
CA ASP A 477 31.28 9.67 10.21
C ASP A 477 31.84 9.89 8.79
N GLY A 478 31.00 9.63 7.78
CA GLY A 478 31.35 9.82 6.37
C GLY A 478 30.66 8.84 5.43
N SER A 479 30.99 8.95 4.16
CA SER A 479 30.51 8.10 3.07
C SER A 479 31.59 7.84 2.02
N MET A 480 31.36 6.85 1.15
CA MET A 480 32.22 6.49 0.03
C MET A 480 33.67 6.19 0.47
N PRO A 481 33.88 5.23 1.38
CA PRO A 481 35.22 4.89 1.85
C PRO A 481 36.08 4.26 0.76
N THR A 482 37.38 4.50 0.81
CA THR A 482 38.37 3.90 -0.10
C THR A 482 39.68 3.67 0.65
N TRP A 483 40.37 2.56 0.34
CA TRP A 483 41.57 2.12 1.07
C TRP A 483 42.86 2.61 0.43
N SER A 484 43.84 2.98 1.24
CA SER A 484 45.23 3.10 0.77
C SER A 484 45.78 1.74 0.32
N ALA A 485 46.74 1.74 -0.62
CA ALA A 485 47.35 0.52 -1.15
C ALA A 485 48.06 -0.34 -0.09
N ASP A 486 48.41 0.23 1.06
CA ASP A 486 48.98 -0.48 2.22
C ASP A 486 47.96 -0.87 3.29
N GLY A 487 46.67 -0.54 3.10
CA GLY A 487 45.56 -0.84 4.00
C GLY A 487 45.57 -0.08 5.33
N LYS A 488 46.49 0.88 5.54
CA LYS A 488 46.61 1.61 6.81
C LYS A 488 45.72 2.83 6.91
N TYR A 489 45.27 3.36 5.79
CA TYR A 489 44.49 4.59 5.72
C TYR A 489 43.18 4.38 4.94
N LEU A 490 42.19 5.19 5.32
CA LEU A 490 40.94 5.38 4.59
C LEU A 490 40.84 6.82 4.12
N ALA A 491 40.40 7.02 2.89
CA ALA A 491 39.83 8.30 2.47
C ALA A 491 38.31 8.18 2.35
N CYS A 492 37.60 9.27 2.61
CA CYS A 492 36.15 9.33 2.52
C CYS A 492 35.64 10.75 2.29
N SER A 493 34.35 10.87 1.98
CA SER A 493 33.64 12.14 1.98
C SER A 493 32.84 12.32 3.27
N ARG A 494 32.69 13.57 3.72
CA ARG A 494 31.81 13.96 4.83
C ARG A 494 30.90 15.08 4.35
N SER A 495 29.70 15.21 4.90
CA SER A 495 28.76 16.29 4.58
C SER A 495 28.48 17.19 5.80
N GLY A 496 27.61 18.19 5.65
CA GLY A 496 27.25 19.12 6.71
C GLY A 496 28.40 20.08 7.06
N GLN A 497 28.57 20.39 8.35
CA GLN A 497 29.60 21.33 8.82
C GLN A 497 31.04 20.84 8.56
N ASN A 498 31.22 19.53 8.41
CA ASN A 498 32.52 18.90 8.15
C ASN A 498 32.70 18.49 6.69
N SER A 499 32.02 19.18 5.76
CA SER A 499 31.97 18.80 4.34
C SER A 499 33.36 18.55 3.72
N GLY A 500 33.47 17.70 2.70
CA GLY A 500 34.69 17.57 1.89
C GLY A 500 35.37 16.21 2.00
N VAL A 501 36.62 16.14 1.55
CA VAL A 501 37.41 14.89 1.53
C VAL A 501 38.31 14.82 2.76
N TRP A 502 38.26 13.67 3.42
CA TRP A 502 39.00 13.37 4.62
C TRP A 502 39.87 12.14 4.43
N LEU A 503 41.03 12.16 5.09
CA LEU A 503 42.00 11.07 5.19
C LEU A 503 42.18 10.72 6.66
N MET A 504 42.23 9.45 7.01
CA MET A 504 42.43 8.98 8.39
C MET A 504 43.05 7.59 8.41
N LYS A 505 43.52 7.14 9.57
CA LYS A 505 43.92 5.74 9.78
C LYS A 505 42.70 4.82 9.67
N SER A 506 42.90 3.55 9.31
CA SER A 506 41.83 2.58 9.13
C SER A 506 41.09 2.18 10.43
N ASP A 507 41.59 2.62 11.58
CA ASP A 507 40.90 2.57 12.86
C ASP A 507 40.05 3.83 13.16
N GLY A 508 40.05 4.83 12.27
CA GLY A 508 39.34 6.10 12.40
C GLY A 508 40.15 7.22 13.07
N SER A 509 41.36 6.93 13.54
CA SER A 509 42.21 7.92 14.22
C SER A 509 42.93 8.87 13.24
N GLU A 510 43.42 9.99 13.78
CA GLU A 510 44.17 11.02 13.03
C GLU A 510 43.44 11.56 11.77
N PRO A 511 42.18 12.03 11.89
CA PRO A 511 41.45 12.57 10.76
C PRO A 511 42.08 13.88 10.26
N LYS A 512 42.29 13.97 8.96
CA LYS A 512 42.85 15.11 8.25
C LYS A 512 41.96 15.46 7.06
N ARG A 513 41.41 16.68 7.03
CA ARG A 513 40.68 17.20 5.87
C ARG A 513 41.71 17.57 4.79
N ILE A 514 41.62 16.95 3.62
CA ILE A 514 42.55 17.21 2.50
C ILE A 514 41.91 18.11 1.43
N SER A 515 40.58 18.22 1.39
CA SER A 515 39.88 19.18 0.52
C SER A 515 38.55 19.59 1.13
N GLU A 516 38.24 20.89 1.11
CA GLU A 516 36.99 21.42 1.66
C GLU A 516 35.80 21.23 0.72
N ASP A 517 36.04 21.41 -0.58
CA ASP A 517 35.04 21.39 -1.65
C ASP A 517 35.02 20.07 -2.42
N GLY A 518 35.93 19.14 -2.09
CA GLY A 518 36.08 17.86 -2.77
C GLY A 518 35.00 16.83 -2.42
N TRP A 519 34.69 15.93 -3.35
CA TRP A 519 33.73 14.84 -3.12
C TRP A 519 34.13 13.52 -3.80
N GLY A 520 33.66 12.38 -3.27
CA GLY A 520 33.78 11.06 -3.90
C GLY A 520 35.23 10.59 -4.09
N ALA A 521 36.02 10.62 -3.02
CA ALA A 521 37.45 10.31 -3.06
C ALA A 521 37.73 8.84 -3.40
N GLN A 522 38.78 8.59 -4.19
CA GLN A 522 39.17 7.26 -4.66
C GLN A 522 40.70 7.15 -4.71
N TRP A 523 41.26 6.24 -3.92
CA TRP A 523 42.70 5.96 -3.92
C TRP A 523 43.15 5.32 -5.23
N SER A 524 44.31 5.73 -5.73
CA SER A 524 44.98 5.04 -6.83
C SER A 524 45.46 3.66 -6.36
N PRO A 525 45.43 2.62 -7.22
CA PRO A 525 45.89 1.29 -6.84
C PRO A 525 47.36 1.23 -6.38
N ASP A 526 48.20 2.16 -6.84
CA ASP A 526 49.61 2.28 -6.43
C ASP A 526 49.81 3.06 -5.12
N GLY A 527 48.77 3.65 -4.55
CA GLY A 527 48.82 4.38 -3.28
C GLY A 527 49.51 5.74 -3.34
N LYS A 528 49.75 6.31 -4.52
CA LYS A 528 50.44 7.61 -4.64
C LYS A 528 49.50 8.80 -4.70
N SER A 529 48.27 8.57 -5.11
CA SER A 529 47.31 9.64 -5.41
C SER A 529 45.91 9.31 -4.90
N ILE A 530 45.13 10.35 -4.60
CA ILE A 530 43.70 10.24 -4.32
C ILE A 530 42.96 11.14 -5.33
N ALA A 531 42.10 10.54 -6.16
CA ALA A 531 41.23 11.27 -7.07
C ALA A 531 39.94 11.68 -6.37
N PHE A 532 39.45 12.89 -6.63
CA PHE A 532 38.15 13.36 -6.16
C PHE A 532 37.59 14.42 -7.10
N THR A 533 36.28 14.66 -7.02
CA THR A 533 35.61 15.67 -7.85
C THR A 533 35.63 17.05 -7.16
N LEU A 534 35.73 18.10 -7.97
CA LEU A 534 35.57 19.51 -7.58
C LEU A 534 34.57 20.17 -8.54
N GLY A 535 33.28 19.94 -8.32
CA GLY A 535 32.25 20.30 -9.29
C GLY A 535 32.38 19.47 -10.58
N ALA A 536 32.63 20.11 -11.71
CA ALA A 536 32.85 19.40 -12.99
C ALA A 536 34.34 19.08 -13.27
N GLN A 537 35.22 19.22 -12.27
CA GLN A 537 36.64 18.93 -12.38
C GLN A 537 37.01 17.62 -11.68
N ILE A 538 38.14 17.04 -12.08
CA ILE A 538 38.80 15.94 -11.36
C ILE A 538 40.14 16.46 -10.85
N ALA A 539 40.37 16.32 -9.55
CA ALA A 539 41.61 16.68 -8.89
C ALA A 539 42.30 15.43 -8.34
N LEU A 540 43.64 15.47 -8.32
CA LEU A 540 44.49 14.47 -7.70
C LEU A 540 45.23 15.09 -6.52
N TYR A 541 45.05 14.51 -5.34
CA TYR A 541 45.90 14.77 -4.19
C TYR A 541 47.09 13.82 -4.21
N ASN A 542 48.30 14.36 -4.23
CA ASN A 542 49.54 13.61 -4.09
C ASN A 542 49.80 13.33 -2.61
N VAL A 543 49.90 12.05 -2.24
CA VAL A 543 50.02 11.63 -0.83
C VAL A 543 51.37 12.00 -0.21
N GLU A 544 52.44 12.07 -1.01
CA GLU A 544 53.79 12.38 -0.54
C GLU A 544 54.03 13.89 -0.41
N THR A 545 53.64 14.66 -1.41
CA THR A 545 53.88 16.11 -1.45
C THR A 545 52.74 16.93 -0.85
N GLU A 546 51.58 16.29 -0.63
CA GLU A 546 50.32 16.91 -0.22
C GLU A 546 49.79 17.97 -1.20
N ALA A 547 50.33 18.03 -2.41
CA ALA A 547 49.86 18.93 -3.46
C ALA A 547 48.56 18.43 -4.07
N ILE A 548 47.71 19.36 -4.52
CA ILE A 548 46.50 19.07 -5.28
C ILE A 548 46.67 19.62 -6.69
N ASP A 549 46.62 18.73 -7.67
CA ASP A 549 46.67 19.07 -9.09
C ASP A 549 45.32 18.78 -9.76
N VAL A 550 44.79 19.75 -10.50
CA VAL A 550 43.57 19.56 -11.30
C VAL A 550 43.96 18.92 -12.64
N VAL A 551 43.70 17.63 -12.77
CA VAL A 551 44.02 16.85 -13.98
C VAL A 551 42.94 16.96 -15.06
N VAL A 552 41.71 17.27 -14.66
CA VAL A 552 40.61 17.61 -15.57
C VAL A 552 40.05 18.96 -15.16
N GLY A 553 40.46 20.01 -15.88
CA GLY A 553 40.04 21.39 -15.66
C GLY A 553 38.81 21.79 -16.48
N GLN A 554 38.24 22.94 -16.13
CA GLN A 554 37.11 23.54 -16.85
C GLN A 554 37.48 23.85 -18.31
N GLY A 555 36.65 23.42 -19.26
CA GLY A 555 36.78 23.75 -20.69
C GLY A 555 37.63 22.78 -21.53
N GLY A 556 38.07 21.66 -20.96
CA GLY A 556 38.83 20.60 -21.68
C GLY A 556 38.02 19.33 -22.02
N HIS A 557 36.73 19.28 -21.68
CA HIS A 557 35.85 18.12 -21.86
C HIS A 557 34.40 18.55 -22.14
N PRO A 558 33.54 17.69 -22.73
CA PRO A 558 32.17 18.05 -23.10
C PRO A 558 31.16 18.03 -21.95
N TYR A 559 31.57 17.62 -20.75
CA TYR A 559 30.68 17.42 -19.60
C TYR A 559 30.43 18.70 -18.81
N GLN A 560 29.16 18.99 -18.54
CA GLN A 560 28.73 20.03 -17.59
C GLN A 560 28.87 19.58 -16.14
N TYR A 561 28.84 18.26 -15.91
CA TYR A 561 28.98 17.67 -14.59
C TYR A 561 29.67 16.31 -14.68
N ILE A 562 30.58 16.04 -13.74
CA ILE A 562 31.23 14.74 -13.55
C ILE A 562 30.72 14.20 -12.23
N TYR A 563 30.11 13.02 -12.26
CA TYR A 563 29.59 12.37 -11.05
C TYR A 563 30.74 11.77 -10.23
N TYR A 564 30.52 11.72 -8.92
CA TYR A 564 31.35 11.02 -7.94
C TYR A 564 31.31 9.49 -8.16
N ASN A 565 32.03 8.74 -7.32
CA ASN A 565 32.21 7.28 -7.43
C ASN A 565 32.95 6.85 -8.70
N MET A 566 34.06 7.53 -8.93
CA MET A 566 34.98 7.22 -10.02
C MET A 566 35.71 5.89 -9.77
N ALA A 567 36.31 5.33 -10.81
CA ALA A 567 37.04 4.06 -10.72
C ALA A 567 38.39 4.14 -11.42
N TRP A 568 39.45 3.81 -10.70
CA TRP A 568 40.80 3.73 -11.27
C TRP A 568 40.95 2.50 -12.16
N SER A 569 41.66 2.66 -13.29
CA SER A 569 42.15 1.51 -14.04
C SER A 569 43.21 0.78 -13.22
N PRO A 570 43.34 -0.55 -13.36
CA PRO A 570 44.29 -1.35 -12.58
C PRO A 570 45.75 -0.91 -12.77
N ASP A 571 46.07 -0.36 -13.93
CA ASP A 571 47.41 0.14 -14.28
C ASP A 571 47.70 1.57 -13.77
N CYS A 572 46.79 2.17 -13.00
CA CYS A 572 46.88 3.51 -12.42
C CYS A 572 46.96 4.66 -13.45
N LYS A 573 46.65 4.42 -14.73
CA LYS A 573 46.77 5.46 -15.77
C LYS A 573 45.49 6.20 -16.07
N ARG A 574 44.34 5.64 -15.74
CA ARG A 574 43.03 6.22 -16.08
C ARG A 574 42.10 6.25 -14.88
N VAL A 575 41.23 7.25 -14.88
CA VAL A 575 40.09 7.36 -13.97
C VAL A 575 38.82 7.34 -14.80
N CYS A 576 37.95 6.36 -14.55
CA CYS A 576 36.63 6.20 -15.17
C CYS A 576 35.56 6.91 -14.34
N PHE A 577 34.59 7.52 -15.00
CA PHE A 577 33.54 8.32 -14.38
C PHE A 577 32.31 8.41 -15.28
N LYS A 578 31.18 8.81 -14.69
CA LYS A 578 29.98 9.18 -15.42
C LYS A 578 29.96 10.69 -15.65
N GLY A 579 29.88 11.11 -16.91
CA GLY A 579 29.78 12.51 -17.32
C GLY A 579 28.40 12.86 -17.86
N ARG A 580 27.84 14.02 -17.49
CA ARG A 580 26.60 14.58 -18.06
C ARG A 580 26.94 15.69 -19.05
N LYS A 581 26.42 15.58 -20.27
CA LYS A 581 26.55 16.58 -21.34
C LYS A 581 25.47 17.67 -21.22
N ALA A 582 25.64 18.74 -22.00
CA ALA A 582 24.73 19.89 -21.99
C ALA A 582 23.29 19.61 -22.45
N ASN A 583 23.09 18.50 -23.16
CA ASN A 583 21.78 18.04 -23.63
C ASN A 583 21.16 16.98 -22.68
N ASP A 584 21.66 16.87 -21.46
CA ASP A 584 21.21 15.91 -20.44
C ASP A 584 21.37 14.42 -20.81
N THR A 585 22.27 14.13 -21.75
CA THR A 585 22.70 12.75 -22.00
C THR A 585 23.97 12.41 -21.20
N PHE A 586 24.13 11.13 -20.85
CA PHE A 586 25.21 10.63 -20.01
C PHE A 586 26.18 9.78 -20.80
N GLU A 587 27.45 9.82 -20.41
CA GLU A 587 28.51 8.95 -20.94
C GLU A 587 29.32 8.35 -19.80
N LEU A 588 29.64 7.06 -19.93
CA LEU A 588 30.67 6.42 -19.15
C LEU A 588 31.99 6.66 -19.88
N ALA A 589 32.88 7.43 -19.28
CA ALA A 589 34.12 7.85 -19.90
C ALA A 589 35.30 7.68 -18.94
N SER A 590 36.51 7.71 -19.48
CA SER A 590 37.72 7.72 -18.68
C SER A 590 38.73 8.73 -19.20
N VAL A 591 39.51 9.29 -18.28
CA VAL A 591 40.56 10.25 -18.59
C VAL A 591 41.93 9.71 -18.22
N SER A 592 42.93 9.95 -19.07
CA SER A 592 44.32 9.69 -18.70
C SER A 592 44.80 10.67 -17.62
N VAL A 593 45.41 10.13 -16.56
CA VAL A 593 46.04 10.91 -15.50
C VAL A 593 47.57 10.85 -15.54
N SER A 594 48.14 10.06 -16.45
CA SER A 594 49.57 9.98 -16.70
C SER A 594 49.93 10.60 -18.06
N GLY A 595 50.66 11.72 -18.07
CA GLY A 595 51.18 12.38 -19.28
C GLY A 595 50.88 13.88 -19.38
N ASP A 596 51.48 14.55 -20.37
CA ASP A 596 51.41 16.00 -20.55
C ASP A 596 50.04 16.51 -21.07
N SER A 597 49.08 15.62 -21.37
CA SER A 597 47.71 16.00 -21.76
C SER A 597 46.68 14.90 -21.44
N PRO A 598 45.57 15.23 -20.76
CA PRO A 598 44.49 14.28 -20.49
C PRO A 598 43.80 13.89 -21.80
N ASP A 599 43.79 12.58 -22.09
CA ASP A 599 43.04 11.99 -23.21
C ASP A 599 41.73 11.39 -22.69
N LEU A 600 40.60 11.86 -23.23
CA LEU A 600 39.26 11.40 -22.88
C LEU A 600 38.84 10.24 -23.81
N LYS A 601 38.51 9.10 -23.22
CA LYS A 601 37.91 7.96 -23.93
C LYS A 601 36.48 7.73 -23.45
N VAL A 602 35.53 7.70 -24.38
CA VAL A 602 34.15 7.28 -24.11
C VAL A 602 34.07 5.76 -24.22
N HIS A 603 33.65 5.10 -23.14
CA HIS A 603 33.41 3.66 -23.09
C HIS A 603 31.98 3.31 -23.43
N TYR A 604 31.02 4.18 -23.08
CA TYR A 604 29.62 4.01 -23.46
C TYR A 604 28.90 5.35 -23.47
N GLY A 605 28.14 5.62 -24.54
CA GLY A 605 27.30 6.79 -24.72
C GLY A 605 26.05 6.43 -25.51
N GLY A 606 25.05 5.87 -24.82
CA GLY A 606 23.80 5.39 -25.41
C GLY A 606 22.56 5.84 -24.63
N GLU A 607 21.39 5.31 -25.01
CA GLU A 607 20.09 5.69 -24.43
C GLU A 607 19.85 5.10 -23.04
N LEU A 608 20.56 4.03 -22.67
CA LEU A 608 20.36 3.39 -21.36
C LEU A 608 20.87 4.27 -20.22
N THR A 609 20.05 4.39 -19.17
CA THR A 609 20.41 5.08 -17.93
C THR A 609 21.22 4.15 -17.03
N PHE A 610 22.33 4.64 -16.49
CA PHE A 610 23.21 3.87 -15.61
C PHE A 610 23.60 4.67 -14.36
N ASP A 611 23.96 3.98 -13.28
CA ASP A 611 24.35 4.56 -12.00
C ASP A 611 25.78 5.12 -12.04
N ASN A 612 26.22 5.74 -10.93
CA ASN A 612 27.48 6.48 -10.90
C ASN A 612 28.69 5.56 -10.66
N ASP A 613 28.50 4.48 -9.90
CA ASP A 613 29.55 3.52 -9.55
C ASP A 613 29.98 2.66 -10.73
N ALA A 614 31.29 2.53 -10.91
CA ALA A 614 31.90 1.63 -11.86
C ALA A 614 33.03 0.82 -11.21
N ALA A 615 33.32 -0.36 -11.76
CA ALA A 615 34.48 -1.14 -11.35
C ALA A 615 35.22 -1.71 -12.56
N TRP A 616 36.54 -1.50 -12.62
CA TRP A 616 37.37 -2.13 -13.64
C TRP A 616 37.69 -3.57 -13.25
N SER A 617 37.64 -4.50 -14.20
CA SER A 617 38.26 -5.81 -14.04
C SER A 617 39.78 -5.64 -13.84
N LEU A 618 40.40 -6.54 -13.08
CA LEU A 618 41.84 -6.43 -12.75
C LEU A 618 42.77 -6.51 -13.96
N ASP A 619 42.33 -7.17 -15.04
CA ASP A 619 43.05 -7.21 -16.32
C ASP A 619 42.84 -5.94 -17.18
N GLY A 620 41.97 -5.02 -16.74
CA GLY A 620 41.60 -3.79 -17.44
C GLY A 620 40.74 -3.99 -18.69
N SER A 621 40.23 -5.20 -18.95
CA SER A 621 39.49 -5.52 -20.18
C SER A 621 38.01 -5.13 -20.14
N ARG A 622 37.41 -5.04 -18.95
CA ARG A 622 35.98 -4.77 -18.74
C ARG A 622 35.74 -3.71 -17.67
N ILE A 623 34.65 -2.97 -17.83
CA ILE A 623 34.09 -2.07 -16.80
C ILE A 623 32.69 -2.57 -16.44
N PHE A 624 32.47 -2.78 -15.15
CA PHE A 624 31.18 -3.16 -14.59
C PHE A 624 30.44 -1.92 -14.11
N VAL A 625 29.15 -1.83 -14.42
CA VAL A 625 28.28 -0.69 -14.07
C VAL A 625 26.84 -1.16 -13.93
N SER A 626 26.09 -0.52 -13.04
CA SER A 626 24.65 -0.78 -12.89
C SER A 626 23.86 0.02 -13.93
N ILE A 627 22.98 -0.64 -14.69
CA ILE A 627 22.16 -0.03 -15.76
C ILE A 627 20.69 -0.35 -15.52
N ARG A 628 19.82 0.67 -15.67
CA ARG A 628 18.36 0.55 -15.59
C ARG A 628 17.86 -0.35 -16.72
N ASN A 629 17.25 -1.47 -16.35
CA ASN A 629 16.55 -2.34 -17.26
C ASN A 629 15.05 -2.01 -17.25
N GLU A 630 14.53 -1.55 -18.38
CA GLU A 630 13.13 -1.11 -18.49
C GLU A 630 12.11 -2.25 -18.51
N GLU A 631 12.52 -3.45 -18.91
CA GLU A 631 11.66 -4.64 -18.89
C GLU A 631 11.49 -5.16 -17.45
N LYS A 632 12.60 -5.30 -16.72
CA LYS A 632 12.62 -5.75 -15.32
C LYS A 632 12.34 -4.64 -14.30
N LYS A 633 12.19 -3.39 -14.76
CA LYS A 633 11.88 -2.18 -13.96
C LYS A 633 12.84 -1.93 -12.78
N ARG A 634 14.12 -2.32 -12.93
CA ARG A 634 15.17 -2.14 -11.91
C ARG A 634 16.57 -2.04 -12.53
N SER A 635 17.57 -1.61 -11.76
CA SER A 635 18.96 -1.61 -12.22
C SER A 635 19.60 -3.00 -12.05
N LEU A 636 20.31 -3.45 -13.09
CA LEU A 636 21.09 -4.69 -13.10
C LEU A 636 22.56 -4.37 -13.32
N LEU A 637 23.43 -5.30 -12.97
CA LEU A 637 24.84 -5.24 -13.30
C LEU A 637 25.07 -5.59 -14.78
N TYR A 638 25.81 -4.72 -15.48
CA TYR A 638 26.28 -4.94 -16.85
C TYR A 638 27.80 -4.85 -16.90
N SER A 639 28.39 -5.49 -17.91
CA SER A 639 29.80 -5.33 -18.26
C SER A 639 29.95 -4.66 -19.63
N ILE A 640 30.97 -3.82 -19.77
CA ILE A 640 31.28 -3.05 -20.98
C ILE A 640 32.74 -3.32 -21.33
N ALA A 641 33.05 -3.62 -22.60
CA ALA A 641 34.42 -3.86 -23.05
C ALA A 641 35.23 -2.55 -23.01
N ALA A 642 36.24 -2.48 -22.16
CA ALA A 642 36.99 -1.23 -21.92
C ALA A 642 37.94 -0.86 -23.07
N ASN A 643 38.26 -1.82 -23.93
CA ASN A 643 39.22 -1.65 -25.04
C ASN A 643 38.54 -1.23 -26.35
N GLU A 644 37.23 -1.44 -26.47
CA GLU A 644 36.46 -1.08 -27.66
C GLU A 644 35.98 0.38 -27.58
N GLU A 645 35.51 0.92 -28.71
CA GLU A 645 34.93 2.26 -28.79
C GLU A 645 33.41 2.15 -28.77
N ASN A 646 32.78 2.67 -27.72
CA ASN A 646 31.33 2.63 -27.51
C ASN A 646 30.65 1.25 -27.71
N PRO A 647 31.16 0.14 -27.14
CA PRO A 647 30.51 -1.16 -27.22
C PRO A 647 29.15 -1.19 -26.53
N ALA A 648 28.30 -2.12 -26.95
CA ALA A 648 27.03 -2.38 -26.29
C ALA A 648 27.27 -3.02 -24.90
N PRO A 649 26.59 -2.56 -23.83
CA PRO A 649 26.65 -3.21 -22.53
C PRO A 649 26.05 -4.62 -22.57
N ALA A 650 26.70 -5.58 -21.91
CA ALA A 650 26.24 -6.96 -21.76
C ALA A 650 25.76 -7.23 -20.33
N GLU A 651 24.53 -7.72 -20.17
CA GLU A 651 23.98 -8.08 -18.85
C GLU A 651 24.80 -9.21 -18.23
N VAL A 652 25.20 -9.05 -16.96
CA VAL A 652 25.86 -10.11 -16.21
C VAL A 652 24.82 -11.20 -15.88
N PRO A 653 25.08 -12.49 -16.18
CA PRO A 653 24.10 -13.55 -15.93
C PRO A 653 23.85 -13.77 -14.43
N GLY A 654 22.77 -14.48 -14.09
CA GLY A 654 22.44 -14.86 -12.70
C GLY A 654 21.57 -13.87 -11.91
N GLN A 655 21.16 -12.75 -12.51
CA GLN A 655 20.33 -11.72 -11.87
C GLN A 655 18.82 -12.00 -12.06
N THR A 656 18.28 -12.94 -11.26
CA THR A 656 16.88 -13.41 -11.29
C THR A 656 15.88 -12.34 -10.84
N ILE A 657 14.56 -12.51 -11.07
CA ILE A 657 13.56 -11.51 -10.67
C ILE A 657 13.54 -11.20 -9.16
N ASP A 658 14.05 -12.10 -8.32
CA ASP A 658 14.16 -11.88 -6.87
C ASP A 658 15.49 -11.22 -6.46
N PHE A 659 16.48 -11.24 -7.36
CA PHE A 659 17.77 -10.57 -7.21
C PHE A 659 17.57 -9.06 -7.36
N GLY A 660 17.60 -8.28 -6.27
CA GLY A 660 17.20 -6.87 -6.25
C GLY A 660 17.94 -5.90 -7.19
N THR A 661 17.77 -4.60 -6.94
CA THR A 661 18.42 -3.51 -7.68
C THR A 661 19.90 -3.42 -7.32
N CYS A 662 20.77 -3.59 -8.32
CA CYS A 662 22.21 -3.34 -8.16
C CYS A 662 22.51 -1.85 -8.17
N THR A 663 23.38 -1.38 -7.29
CA THR A 663 23.65 0.06 -7.06
C THR A 663 25.13 0.42 -7.05
N SER A 664 26.01 -0.47 -6.58
CA SER A 664 27.46 -0.26 -6.56
C SER A 664 28.24 -1.58 -6.57
N CYS A 665 29.48 -1.56 -7.03
CA CYS A 665 30.32 -2.76 -7.10
C CYS A 665 31.83 -2.46 -6.95
N CYS A 666 32.60 -3.43 -6.43
CA CYS A 666 34.05 -3.35 -6.36
C CYS A 666 34.72 -4.73 -6.46
N TRP A 667 35.87 -4.85 -7.10
CA TRP A 667 36.60 -6.11 -7.18
C TRP A 667 37.40 -6.40 -5.91
N THR A 668 37.48 -7.68 -5.53
CA THR A 668 38.48 -8.14 -4.57
C THR A 668 39.88 -8.00 -5.18
N PRO A 669 40.93 -7.65 -4.40
CA PRO A 669 42.28 -7.48 -4.94
C PRO A 669 42.88 -8.75 -5.55
N ASP A 670 42.39 -9.92 -5.16
CA ASP A 670 42.82 -11.20 -5.73
C ASP A 670 42.11 -11.57 -7.04
N GLY A 671 41.11 -10.78 -7.46
CA GLY A 671 40.37 -10.94 -8.71
C GLY A 671 39.41 -12.11 -8.71
N LYS A 672 39.17 -12.76 -7.57
CA LYS A 672 38.28 -13.92 -7.51
C LYS A 672 36.82 -13.55 -7.45
N SER A 673 36.49 -12.36 -6.94
CA SER A 673 35.10 -11.95 -6.77
C SER A 673 34.88 -10.46 -6.98
N LEU A 674 33.71 -10.13 -7.53
CA LEU A 674 33.18 -8.77 -7.54
C LEU A 674 32.14 -8.66 -6.43
N ILE A 675 32.34 -7.75 -5.47
CA ILE A 675 31.36 -7.48 -4.42
C ILE A 675 30.34 -6.48 -4.96
N VAL A 676 29.07 -6.85 -4.93
CA VAL A 676 27.96 -6.07 -5.49
C VAL A 676 26.97 -5.74 -4.38
N HIS A 677 26.58 -4.47 -4.29
CA HIS A 677 25.49 -4.02 -3.42
C HIS A 677 24.17 -4.17 -4.14
N VAL A 678 23.22 -4.80 -3.45
CA VAL A 678 21.87 -5.08 -3.93
C VAL A 678 20.87 -4.54 -2.92
N ARG A 679 20.00 -3.65 -3.40
CA ARG A 679 18.83 -3.16 -2.68
C ARG A 679 17.61 -3.94 -3.12
N HIS A 680 16.84 -4.45 -2.17
CA HIS A 680 15.59 -5.15 -2.48
C HIS A 680 14.41 -4.19 -2.46
N ASP A 681 13.44 -4.42 -3.34
CA ASP A 681 12.15 -3.72 -3.30
C ASP A 681 11.28 -4.28 -2.17
N ALA A 682 10.27 -3.52 -1.76
CA ALA A 682 9.31 -3.98 -0.76
C ALA A 682 8.60 -5.25 -1.25
N LEU A 683 8.68 -6.31 -0.45
CA LEU A 683 7.99 -7.58 -0.65
C LEU A 683 6.73 -7.60 0.22
N GLU A 684 5.67 -8.24 -0.24
CA GLU A 684 4.59 -8.65 0.67
C GLU A 684 5.08 -9.87 1.47
N THR A 685 4.69 -9.98 2.74
CA THR A 685 4.95 -11.18 3.54
C THR A 685 4.39 -12.39 2.82
N ASP A 686 5.21 -13.42 2.62
CA ASP A 686 4.73 -14.69 2.10
C ASP A 686 3.60 -15.18 3.00
N LEU A 687 2.45 -15.51 2.41
CA LEU A 687 1.45 -16.29 3.12
C LEU A 687 2.14 -17.62 3.42
N ALA A 688 2.55 -17.84 4.68
CA ALA A 688 2.81 -19.19 5.13
C ALA A 688 1.56 -19.99 4.74
N PRO A 689 1.67 -21.08 3.95
CA PRO A 689 0.50 -21.87 3.64
C PRO A 689 -0.11 -22.24 4.97
N ILE A 690 -1.32 -21.71 5.24
CA ILE A 690 -2.10 -22.02 6.43
C ILE A 690 -1.92 -23.51 6.60
N ALA A 691 -1.29 -23.92 7.70
CA ALA A 691 -1.06 -25.31 7.96
C ALA A 691 -2.42 -25.97 7.83
N LYS A 692 -2.65 -26.70 6.74
CA LYS A 692 -3.85 -27.49 6.55
C LYS A 692 -3.80 -28.48 7.70
N THR A 693 -4.49 -28.16 8.79
CA THR A 693 -4.89 -29.14 9.77
C THR A 693 -5.87 -30.02 9.02
N ASN A 694 -5.31 -31.04 8.36
CA ASN A 694 -6.05 -32.08 7.67
C ASN A 694 -6.99 -32.78 8.69
N PRO A 695 -8.11 -33.31 8.19
CA PRO A 695 -9.44 -33.22 8.78
C PRO A 695 -9.63 -33.88 10.15
#